data_AF-A0A848XI72-F1
#
_entry.id   AF-A0A848XI72-F1
#
_cell.length_a   1.000
_cell.length_b   1.000
_cell.length_c   1.000
_cell.angle_alpha   90.00
_cell.angle_beta   90.00
_cell.angle_gamma   90.00
#
_symmetry.space_group_name_H-M   'P 1'
#
loop_
_entity.id
_entity.type
_entity.pdbx_description
1 polymer ?
#
loop_
_entity_poly.entity_id
_entity_poly.type
_entity_poly.pdbx_seq_one_letter_code
_entity_poly.pdbx_strand_id
1 'polypeptide(L)'
;MVPKGLRCRKEGEGLGRRVRGVALIAAVWAAACAVEPPAVQTVTFPSGDGLEVTADLYRGMGPESPTVLLFHQSQSSRGEFARIAPRLQALGYNALAVDLRWGAAHAGVTNHTAARNGTPGLIPRIESGEERPWPIIDASYDDMVAALRWLDAEGYTGVRFALGSSFSAMLVYRLGAEEDLAGVLAFSPAEYDADRPSLVRSWAHALHAPALSFAAVGEEEMVAEVAEEVSVEGSLAAVGSLEGHGASVLDEDPKAWDLLTSFIGQHAGGPPGRSTHRLVSAEGVPVFVDRYPSRGGAVIALFHQGGGSARGEYGFLVSRLVEAGYDVVAADLQGGGDRFGFPNRTLAEAPEGADFSYCDAAPQLTMVLDSVVSWYPDARRIAWGSSYSGALVLHAAAEGADVDQVLAFSPASGGPMGECSANHVADGVELPTLVVRPAAEAEIGSVREQLALFGGAGHQVLVASPGVHGSSMLNPVRVGSDVDATWALIESFLQRPARRAGSDAVEESDAEAGSEGLVAPIWADGDFLDWDDVTPVAIDAWGDVSPGSAADLRSVRAHVDERFVHLLVDVGHAITLQGFRGSFEIVIDADGDPETGATDESHLGSEAALVYSQPGDLASGVGFGVGIRRLEGDGLGSLEPAGRVGVLAAPTHSSDRFEIRIERGMVLGGGVSLEADTGFAAVSLRLLGPEGLRDQLGPFVVPLVPAAIEPDLLGLEDLDRGPDQLRVVAWNVSSGQFHRRSAAFQRVLAALSADVVLLDEVPADATADGLDAFFSGVEEAEWEWWLAEGGWMQRTLVASSTHAVQGEPSLAKIDYPEGALEGWISETDSAEFAPSRAALEAEGGLSATGAWVDVDGTPVLFVPLDFQSAGYHGSPQDRLRELQAGVLREAVAQVLARRPGAGLVFGGDLNLVGSVRPLEALIAGLGPLGEDLTVAEPLNPLDRSLVTWRSLGNADDFSPGRLDFVAFRSGPLEVARAFVFDAEHYAPEVLESMGLRGSETTETSDHLPVVVDFRTGR
;
A
#
# COMPACT_ATOMS: atom_id res chain seq x y z
N MET A 1 25.68 -61.76 6.98
CA MET A 1 26.84 -61.68 7.87
C MET A 1 26.89 -60.26 8.41
N VAL A 2 26.68 -60.09 9.72
CA VAL A 2 26.66 -58.81 10.44
C VAL A 2 27.93 -58.73 11.30
N PRO A 3 28.53 -57.54 11.44
CA PRO A 3 29.10 -57.11 12.73
C PRO A 3 28.52 -55.73 13.12
N LYS A 4 27.86 -55.53 14.27
CA LYS A 4 28.41 -55.28 15.64
C LYS A 4 29.58 -54.28 15.59
N GLY A 5 29.56 -53.08 16.18
CA GLY A 5 28.85 -52.53 17.34
C GLY A 5 29.90 -51.99 18.33
N LEU A 6 29.87 -50.70 18.67
CA LEU A 6 30.57 -50.16 19.85
C LEU A 6 29.78 -48.99 20.46
N ARG A 7 29.55 -49.07 21.77
CA ARG A 7 28.91 -48.07 22.64
C ARG A 7 29.87 -47.69 23.78
N CYS A 8 29.67 -46.47 24.26
CA CYS A 8 29.94 -45.91 25.60
C CYS A 8 31.37 -45.49 26.00
N ARG A 9 31.50 -44.20 26.35
CA ARG A 9 31.83 -43.76 27.72
C ARG A 9 31.13 -42.44 28.08
N LYS A 10 30.52 -42.43 29.27
CA LYS A 10 30.10 -41.28 30.09
C LYS A 10 30.88 -41.35 31.41
N GLU A 11 30.85 -40.24 32.15
CA GLU A 11 31.42 -39.91 33.48
C GLU A 11 32.76 -39.15 33.41
N GLY A 12 32.95 -38.00 34.09
CA GLY A 12 32.27 -37.54 35.31
C GLY A 12 32.22 -36.02 35.51
N GLU A 13 31.30 -35.67 36.40
CA GLU A 13 31.00 -34.36 36.98
C GLU A 13 32.11 -33.87 37.94
N GLY A 14 32.18 -32.56 38.19
CA GLY A 14 32.99 -32.04 39.31
C GLY A 14 33.19 -30.53 39.42
N LEU A 15 32.12 -29.79 39.72
CA LEU A 15 32.08 -28.66 40.70
C LEU A 15 32.89 -27.35 40.47
N GLY A 16 32.20 -26.21 40.46
CA GLY A 16 32.67 -25.03 41.21
C GLY A 16 32.48 -23.60 40.67
N ARG A 17 31.27 -23.03 40.87
CA ARG A 17 30.96 -21.61 41.25
C ARG A 17 31.39 -20.42 40.36
N ARG A 18 30.34 -19.79 39.78
CA ARG A 18 29.95 -18.34 39.76
C ARG A 18 31.07 -17.28 39.74
N VAL A 19 31.10 -16.43 38.68
CA VAL A 19 31.02 -14.94 38.77
C VAL A 19 30.49 -14.36 37.43
N ARG A 20 29.24 -13.88 37.48
CA ARG A 20 28.66 -12.72 36.77
C ARG A 20 29.65 -11.78 36.05
N GLY A 21 29.35 -11.43 34.80
CA GLY A 21 29.64 -10.09 34.28
C GLY A 21 30.16 -10.02 32.84
N VAL A 22 29.26 -10.05 31.85
CA VAL A 22 29.41 -9.27 30.62
C VAL A 22 28.01 -8.85 30.18
N ALA A 23 27.59 -7.68 30.64
CA ALA A 23 26.42 -6.98 30.13
C ALA A 23 26.73 -5.49 30.27
N LEU A 24 27.20 -4.88 29.19
CA LEU A 24 26.97 -3.49 28.78
C LEU A 24 27.87 -3.23 27.55
N ILE A 25 27.36 -2.44 26.60
CA ILE A 25 27.95 -2.03 25.32
C ILE A 25 27.58 -2.96 24.14
N ALA A 26 26.27 -3.08 23.87
CA ALA A 26 25.68 -3.36 22.54
C ALA A 26 24.14 -3.26 22.58
N ALA A 27 23.57 -2.22 23.21
CA ALA A 27 22.11 -2.10 23.39
C ALA A 27 21.61 -0.65 23.30
N VAL A 28 22.12 0.15 22.37
CA VAL A 28 21.62 1.53 22.15
C VAL A 28 21.29 1.84 20.67
N TRP A 29 21.38 0.89 19.74
CA TRP A 29 21.07 1.13 18.32
C TRP A 29 20.16 0.05 17.68
N ALA A 30 19.22 -0.50 18.46
CA ALA A 30 18.20 -1.44 17.97
C ALA A 30 16.86 -1.25 18.70
N ALA A 31 16.39 0.00 18.76
CA ALA A 31 15.05 0.33 19.23
C ALA A 31 14.55 1.59 18.47
N ALA A 32 14.52 1.50 17.14
CA ALA A 32 13.63 2.31 16.31
C ALA A 32 12.46 1.40 15.93
N CYS A 33 11.26 1.88 16.21
CA CYS A 33 10.05 1.10 16.43
C CYS A 33 9.59 0.27 15.21
N ALA A 34 9.69 -1.05 15.32
CA ALA A 34 8.65 -1.91 14.77
C ALA A 34 7.40 -1.69 15.64
N VAL A 35 6.37 -1.05 15.09
CA VAL A 35 5.04 -1.06 15.73
C VAL A 35 4.45 -2.44 15.41
N GLU A 36 4.62 -3.40 16.34
CA GLU A 36 3.87 -4.65 16.28
C GLU A 36 2.36 -4.31 16.20
N PRO A 37 1.56 -4.99 15.36
CA PRO A 37 0.12 -4.84 15.41
C PRO A 37 -0.36 -5.16 16.83
N PRO A 38 -1.26 -4.36 17.41
CA PRO A 38 -1.61 -4.54 18.81
C PRO A 38 -2.26 -5.91 19.02
N ALA A 39 -1.69 -6.71 19.93
CA ALA A 39 -2.12 -8.08 20.18
C ALA A 39 -3.59 -8.14 20.64
N VAL A 40 -4.43 -8.85 19.89
CA VAL A 40 -5.79 -9.24 20.31
C VAL A 40 -5.70 -10.31 21.40
N GLN A 41 -6.53 -10.19 22.45
CA GLN A 41 -6.60 -11.18 23.52
C GLN A 41 -7.96 -11.86 23.56
N THR A 42 -8.02 -13.17 23.28
CA THR A 42 -9.22 -13.96 23.56
C THR A 42 -9.38 -14.19 25.06
N VAL A 43 -10.56 -13.86 25.59
CA VAL A 43 -10.93 -13.97 27.00
C VAL A 43 -12.22 -14.79 27.15
N THR A 44 -12.43 -15.34 28.34
CA THR A 44 -13.67 -16.03 28.69
C THR A 44 -14.19 -15.60 30.05
N PHE A 45 -15.51 -15.61 30.21
CA PHE A 45 -16.17 -15.27 31.46
C PHE A 45 -17.54 -15.97 31.57
N PRO A 46 -18.03 -16.28 32.78
CA PRO A 46 -19.33 -16.93 32.94
C PRO A 46 -20.48 -15.93 32.72
N SER A 47 -21.49 -16.37 31.98
CA SER A 47 -22.79 -15.71 31.89
C SER A 47 -23.58 -15.84 33.19
N GLY A 48 -24.72 -15.14 33.31
CA GLY A 48 -25.57 -15.13 34.50
C GLY A 48 -26.07 -16.52 34.93
N ASP A 49 -26.22 -17.44 33.98
CA ASP A 49 -26.61 -18.83 34.19
C ASP A 49 -25.43 -19.82 34.29
N GLY A 50 -24.20 -19.32 34.23
CA GLY A 50 -22.97 -20.10 34.33
C GLY A 50 -22.44 -20.65 33.00
N LEU A 51 -23.08 -20.37 31.86
CA LEU A 51 -22.52 -20.69 30.54
C LEU A 51 -21.23 -19.88 30.30
N GLU A 52 -20.15 -20.52 29.83
CA GLU A 52 -18.91 -19.81 29.49
C GLU A 52 -19.06 -19.03 28.17
N VAL A 53 -18.93 -17.71 28.26
CA VAL A 53 -18.91 -16.75 27.15
C VAL A 53 -17.47 -16.53 26.69
N THR A 54 -17.27 -16.41 25.38
CA THR A 54 -15.98 -16.10 24.74
C THR A 54 -16.02 -14.70 24.12
N ALA A 55 -14.94 -13.95 24.24
CA ALA A 55 -14.81 -12.66 23.58
C ALA A 55 -13.37 -12.40 23.15
N ASP A 56 -13.18 -11.55 22.15
CA ASP A 56 -11.88 -11.02 21.75
C ASP A 56 -11.75 -9.56 22.20
N LEU A 57 -10.74 -9.27 22.99
CA LEU A 57 -10.43 -7.96 23.55
C LEU A 57 -9.34 -7.28 22.73
N TYR A 58 -9.67 -6.10 22.23
CA TYR A 58 -8.79 -5.17 21.54
C TYR A 58 -8.59 -3.97 22.47
N ARG A 59 -7.35 -3.73 22.87
CA ARG A 59 -7.01 -2.69 23.86
C ARG A 59 -6.63 -1.39 23.16
N GLY A 60 -7.33 -0.31 23.52
CA GLY A 60 -6.99 1.06 23.14
C GLY A 60 -5.83 1.61 23.99
N MET A 61 -5.90 2.89 24.35
CA MET A 61 -4.80 3.58 25.05
C MET A 61 -4.63 3.14 26.52
N GLY A 62 -5.67 2.55 27.12
CA GLY A 62 -5.68 2.05 28.49
C GLY A 62 -7.08 1.64 28.96
N PRO A 63 -7.22 1.05 30.16
CA PRO A 63 -8.52 0.66 30.73
C PRO A 63 -9.51 1.83 30.90
N GLU A 64 -9.02 3.07 30.98
CA GLU A 64 -9.79 4.31 31.05
C GLU A 64 -10.30 4.80 29.68
N SER A 65 -9.84 4.21 28.58
CA SER A 65 -10.29 4.60 27.23
C SER A 65 -11.76 4.19 27.02
N PRO A 66 -12.56 4.97 26.25
CA PRO A 66 -13.92 4.58 25.94
C PRO A 66 -13.95 3.17 25.33
N THR A 67 -14.92 2.36 25.75
CA THR A 67 -15.01 0.95 25.38
C THR A 67 -16.27 0.67 24.58
N VAL A 68 -16.13 0.07 23.39
CA VAL A 68 -17.24 -0.35 22.54
C VAL A 68 -17.41 -1.87 22.65
N LEU A 69 -18.53 -2.32 23.20
CA LEU A 69 -18.90 -3.73 23.22
C LEU A 69 -19.57 -4.07 21.88
N LEU A 70 -19.11 -5.12 21.20
CA LEU A 70 -19.56 -5.50 19.86
C LEU A 70 -20.30 -6.83 19.91
N PHE A 71 -21.57 -6.83 19.50
CA PHE A 71 -22.47 -7.97 19.56
C PHE A 71 -22.97 -8.35 18.17
N HIS A 72 -22.66 -9.58 17.75
CA HIS A 72 -22.86 -10.06 16.38
C HIS A 72 -24.34 -10.35 16.05
N GLN A 73 -24.65 -10.58 14.78
CA GLN A 73 -25.99 -10.94 14.31
C GLN A 73 -26.32 -12.44 14.42
N SER A 74 -27.53 -12.82 14.02
CA SER A 74 -27.97 -14.23 14.05
C SER A 74 -27.08 -15.08 13.16
N GLN A 75 -26.82 -16.33 13.57
CA GLN A 75 -25.92 -17.25 12.84
C GLN A 75 -24.50 -16.70 12.61
N SER A 76 -24.04 -15.75 13.45
CA SER A 76 -22.72 -15.12 13.35
C SER A 76 -21.85 -15.41 14.58
N SER A 77 -20.63 -14.87 14.60
CA SER A 77 -19.65 -14.93 15.69
C SER A 77 -18.95 -13.58 15.86
N ARG A 78 -18.06 -13.47 16.86
CA ARG A 78 -17.11 -12.35 16.99
C ARG A 78 -16.27 -12.08 15.73
N GLY A 79 -16.20 -13.03 14.79
CA GLY A 79 -15.59 -12.85 13.47
C GLY A 79 -16.25 -11.78 12.60
N GLU A 80 -17.51 -11.43 12.83
CA GLU A 80 -18.18 -10.29 12.16
C GLU A 80 -17.45 -8.97 12.39
N PHE A 81 -16.71 -8.85 13.50
CA PHE A 81 -16.00 -7.63 13.86
C PHE A 81 -14.51 -7.67 13.52
N ALA A 82 -14.06 -8.64 12.72
CA ALA A 82 -12.64 -8.81 12.40
C ALA A 82 -12.01 -7.58 11.74
N ARG A 83 -12.78 -6.77 11.01
CA ARG A 83 -12.35 -5.49 10.42
C ARG A 83 -12.74 -4.26 11.24
N ILE A 84 -13.83 -4.35 12.01
CA ILE A 84 -14.39 -3.24 12.81
C ILE A 84 -13.58 -3.02 14.10
N ALA A 85 -13.28 -4.10 14.84
CA ALA A 85 -12.64 -4.00 16.14
C ALA A 85 -11.19 -3.46 16.08
N PRO A 86 -10.33 -3.87 15.11
CA PRO A 86 -9.01 -3.26 14.93
C PRO A 86 -9.08 -1.77 14.57
N ARG A 87 -10.08 -1.34 13.79
CA ARG A 87 -10.27 0.08 13.45
C ARG A 87 -10.67 0.92 14.66
N LEU A 88 -11.56 0.42 15.52
CA LEU A 88 -11.88 1.06 16.79
C LEU A 88 -10.67 1.14 17.72
N GLN A 89 -9.86 0.07 17.75
CA GLN A 89 -8.62 0.04 18.51
C GLN A 89 -7.60 1.08 18.02
N ALA A 90 -7.44 1.20 16.71
CA ALA A 90 -6.58 2.21 16.09
C ALA A 90 -7.00 3.64 16.47
N LEU A 91 -8.31 3.89 16.58
CA LEU A 91 -8.88 5.17 17.05
C LEU A 91 -8.75 5.40 18.57
N GLY A 92 -8.05 4.52 19.29
CA GLY A 92 -7.80 4.62 20.73
C GLY A 92 -8.91 4.09 21.63
N TYR A 93 -9.96 3.48 21.07
CA TYR A 93 -11.02 2.84 21.84
C TYR A 93 -10.62 1.43 22.28
N ASN A 94 -11.13 0.99 23.43
CA ASN A 94 -11.19 -0.44 23.70
C ASN A 94 -12.35 -1.05 22.88
N ALA A 95 -12.16 -2.24 22.33
CA ALA A 95 -13.25 -2.99 21.71
C ALA A 95 -13.32 -4.41 22.29
N LEU A 96 -14.52 -4.87 22.61
CA LEU A 96 -14.76 -6.22 23.12
C LEU A 96 -15.77 -6.92 22.21
N ALA A 97 -15.30 -7.79 21.32
CA ALA A 97 -16.12 -8.56 20.41
C ALA A 97 -16.61 -9.85 21.06
N VAL A 98 -17.90 -9.96 21.34
CA VAL A 98 -18.47 -11.01 22.20
C VAL A 98 -19.21 -12.05 21.36
N ASP A 99 -18.89 -13.33 21.56
CA ASP A 99 -19.71 -14.44 21.08
C ASP A 99 -20.95 -14.59 21.96
N LEU A 100 -22.12 -14.26 21.40
CA LEU A 100 -23.41 -14.52 22.03
C LEU A 100 -23.82 -15.98 21.81
N ARG A 101 -24.59 -16.52 22.77
CA ARG A 101 -25.09 -17.91 22.68
C ARG A 101 -26.00 -18.19 21.49
N TRP A 102 -26.64 -17.16 20.90
CA TRP A 102 -27.38 -17.28 19.64
C TRP A 102 -26.48 -16.89 18.44
N GLY A 103 -25.79 -17.87 17.86
CA GLY A 103 -24.86 -17.64 16.75
C GLY A 103 -24.32 -18.93 16.10
N ALA A 104 -23.42 -18.77 15.13
CA ALA A 104 -22.72 -19.85 14.42
C ALA A 104 -21.30 -19.39 14.04
N ALA A 105 -20.63 -20.01 13.06
CA ALA A 105 -19.32 -19.52 12.59
C ALA A 105 -19.50 -18.39 11.57
N HIS A 106 -18.61 -17.39 11.59
CA HIS A 106 -18.59 -16.28 10.64
C HIS A 106 -17.14 -15.90 10.31
N ALA A 107 -16.84 -15.59 9.04
CA ALA A 107 -15.50 -15.20 8.57
C ALA A 107 -14.35 -16.11 9.07
N GLY A 108 -14.57 -17.43 9.08
CA GLY A 108 -13.59 -18.42 9.59
C GLY A 108 -13.47 -18.50 11.11
N VAL A 109 -14.15 -17.65 11.87
CA VAL A 109 -14.15 -17.65 13.35
C VAL A 109 -15.36 -18.39 13.90
N THR A 110 -15.11 -19.45 14.67
CA THR A 110 -16.17 -20.23 15.33
C THR A 110 -16.72 -19.48 16.56
N ASN A 111 -18.05 -19.39 16.67
CA ASN A 111 -18.70 -18.94 17.90
C ASN A 111 -18.63 -20.03 18.98
N HIS A 112 -17.71 -19.87 19.93
CA HIS A 112 -17.48 -20.88 20.97
C HIS A 112 -18.59 -20.88 22.03
N THR A 113 -19.21 -19.73 22.32
CA THR A 113 -20.33 -19.63 23.27
C THR A 113 -21.54 -20.43 22.76
N ALA A 114 -21.92 -20.22 21.50
CA ALA A 114 -23.01 -20.92 20.83
C ALA A 114 -22.73 -22.42 20.69
N ALA A 115 -21.49 -22.80 20.35
CA ALA A 115 -21.08 -24.20 20.28
C ALA A 115 -21.23 -24.91 21.63
N ARG A 116 -20.83 -24.28 22.75
CA ARG A 116 -21.02 -24.82 24.11
C ARG A 116 -22.50 -24.92 24.50
N ASN A 117 -23.31 -23.96 24.08
CA ASN A 117 -24.75 -23.94 24.35
C ASN A 117 -25.54 -24.97 23.52
N GLY A 118 -24.93 -25.57 22.50
CA GLY A 118 -25.61 -26.52 21.59
C GLY A 118 -26.46 -25.85 20.52
N THR A 119 -26.29 -24.55 20.31
CA THR A 119 -27.04 -23.75 19.34
C THR A 119 -26.93 -24.24 17.89
N PRO A 120 -25.78 -24.75 17.40
CA PRO A 120 -25.70 -25.34 16.06
C PRO A 120 -26.70 -26.49 15.82
N GLY A 121 -27.04 -27.27 16.85
CA GLY A 121 -28.07 -28.32 16.77
C GLY A 121 -29.51 -27.81 16.95
N LEU A 122 -29.67 -26.55 17.38
CA LEU A 122 -30.95 -25.89 17.56
C LEU A 122 -31.42 -25.17 16.29
N ILE A 123 -30.50 -24.58 15.52
CA ILE A 123 -30.80 -23.82 14.28
C ILE A 123 -31.73 -24.61 13.32
N PRO A 124 -31.43 -25.87 12.94
CA PRO A 124 -32.30 -26.61 12.01
C PRO A 124 -33.72 -26.85 12.54
N ARG A 125 -33.88 -26.94 13.87
CA ARG A 125 -35.18 -27.15 14.53
C ARG A 125 -35.99 -25.86 14.61
N ILE A 126 -35.32 -24.71 14.69
CA ILE A 126 -35.95 -23.40 14.57
C ILE A 126 -36.38 -23.17 13.12
N GLU A 127 -35.52 -23.47 12.15
CA GLU A 127 -35.82 -23.35 10.72
C GLU A 127 -36.96 -24.28 10.27
N SER A 128 -37.09 -25.47 10.88
CA SER A 128 -38.22 -26.38 10.63
C SER A 128 -39.51 -25.99 11.38
N GLY A 129 -39.45 -24.98 12.26
CA GLY A 129 -40.58 -24.54 13.09
C GLY A 129 -40.90 -25.45 14.28
N GLU A 130 -40.03 -26.41 14.61
CA GLU A 130 -40.15 -27.29 15.78
C GLU A 130 -39.87 -26.55 17.10
N GLU A 131 -38.99 -25.55 17.07
CA GLU A 131 -38.66 -24.70 18.21
C GLU A 131 -38.69 -23.22 17.86
N ARG A 132 -38.82 -22.35 18.86
CA ARG A 132 -38.81 -20.90 18.68
C ARG A 132 -37.45 -20.32 19.08
N PRO A 133 -36.92 -19.30 18.39
CA PRO A 133 -35.62 -18.71 18.72
C PRO A 133 -35.65 -17.84 19.98
N TRP A 134 -36.83 -17.40 20.43
CA TRP A 134 -36.96 -16.42 21.50
C TRP A 134 -36.34 -16.77 22.84
N PRO A 135 -36.48 -18.01 23.38
CA PRO A 135 -35.84 -18.35 24.65
C PRO A 135 -34.32 -18.19 24.64
N ILE A 136 -33.66 -18.49 23.50
CA ILE A 136 -32.20 -18.37 23.39
C ILE A 136 -31.75 -16.95 23.07
N ILE A 137 -32.53 -16.20 22.28
CA ILE A 137 -32.32 -14.77 22.05
C ILE A 137 -32.44 -14.00 23.36
N ASP A 138 -33.49 -14.24 24.14
CA ASP A 138 -33.72 -13.60 25.44
C ASP A 138 -32.56 -13.92 26.41
N ALA A 139 -32.07 -15.16 26.40
CA ALA A 139 -30.94 -15.57 27.24
C ALA A 139 -29.59 -15.00 26.77
N SER A 140 -29.46 -14.58 25.51
CA SER A 140 -28.25 -13.90 25.01
C SER A 140 -28.03 -12.54 25.68
N TYR A 141 -29.09 -11.93 26.23
CA TYR A 141 -28.99 -10.71 27.03
C TYR A 141 -28.10 -10.90 28.28
N ASP A 142 -28.16 -12.08 28.92
CA ASP A 142 -27.34 -12.37 30.09
C ASP A 142 -25.84 -12.43 29.72
N ASP A 143 -25.51 -12.82 28.48
CA ASP A 143 -24.14 -12.80 27.96
C ASP A 143 -23.63 -11.36 27.77
N MET A 144 -24.49 -10.46 27.29
CA MET A 144 -24.18 -9.03 27.10
C MET A 144 -23.94 -8.34 28.46
N VAL A 145 -24.78 -8.61 29.45
CA VAL A 145 -24.61 -8.10 30.82
C VAL A 145 -23.34 -8.67 31.44
N ALA A 146 -23.05 -9.96 31.25
CA ALA A 146 -21.83 -10.57 31.74
C ALA A 146 -20.56 -9.92 31.15
N ALA A 147 -20.59 -9.51 29.88
CA ALA A 147 -19.48 -8.78 29.26
C ALA A 147 -19.21 -7.42 29.93
N LEU A 148 -20.27 -6.66 30.25
CA LEU A 148 -20.13 -5.40 31.00
C LEU A 148 -19.53 -5.62 32.39
N ARG A 149 -20.03 -6.62 33.13
CA ARG A 149 -19.53 -6.94 34.46
C ARG A 149 -18.11 -7.48 34.44
N TRP A 150 -17.72 -8.18 33.38
CA TRP A 150 -16.35 -8.62 33.19
C TRP A 150 -15.40 -7.42 32.99
N LEU A 151 -15.79 -6.44 32.18
CA LEU A 151 -15.04 -5.18 32.05
C LEU A 151 -14.87 -4.45 33.39
N ASP A 152 -15.93 -4.40 34.21
CA ASP A 152 -15.86 -3.86 35.58
C ASP A 152 -14.82 -4.60 36.43
N ALA A 153 -14.85 -5.94 36.39
CA ALA A 153 -13.97 -6.79 37.19
C ALA A 153 -12.50 -6.67 36.77
N GLU A 154 -12.22 -6.47 35.48
CA GLU A 154 -10.89 -6.27 34.92
C GLU A 154 -10.39 -4.82 35.02
N GLY A 155 -11.18 -3.91 35.59
CA GLY A 155 -10.77 -2.53 35.87
C GLY A 155 -10.87 -1.57 34.69
N TYR A 156 -11.70 -1.88 33.69
CA TYR A 156 -12.02 -0.95 32.59
C TYR A 156 -13.01 0.11 33.07
N THR A 157 -12.55 1.36 33.10
CA THR A 157 -13.25 2.50 33.73
C THR A 157 -13.73 3.57 32.73
N GLY A 158 -13.35 3.46 31.46
CA GLY A 158 -13.82 4.36 30.42
C GLY A 158 -15.32 4.26 30.18
N VAL A 159 -15.90 5.31 29.59
CA VAL A 159 -17.31 5.32 29.18
C VAL A 159 -17.60 4.21 28.16
N ARG A 160 -18.82 3.68 28.17
CA ARG A 160 -19.15 2.44 27.46
C ARG A 160 -20.21 2.66 26.40
N PHE A 161 -19.99 2.09 25.22
CA PHE A 161 -20.96 2.03 24.13
C PHE A 161 -21.28 0.57 23.84
N ALA A 162 -22.51 0.29 23.41
CA ALA A 162 -22.91 -1.05 22.98
C ALA A 162 -23.34 -1.02 21.51
N LEU A 163 -22.65 -1.78 20.68
CA LEU A 163 -22.97 -1.98 19.27
C LEU A 163 -23.65 -3.33 19.07
N GLY A 164 -24.83 -3.32 18.48
CA GLY A 164 -25.56 -4.53 18.11
C GLY A 164 -25.87 -4.59 16.62
N SER A 165 -25.89 -5.81 16.08
CA SER A 165 -26.14 -6.14 14.67
C SER A 165 -27.40 -7.01 14.56
N SER A 166 -28.41 -6.58 13.81
CA SER A 166 -29.66 -7.32 13.58
C SER A 166 -30.36 -7.68 14.92
N PHE A 167 -30.54 -8.97 15.25
CA PHE A 167 -31.21 -9.37 16.50
C PHE A 167 -30.56 -8.78 17.77
N SER A 168 -29.23 -8.61 17.80
CA SER A 168 -28.55 -8.02 18.94
C SER A 168 -28.66 -6.49 18.94
N ALA A 169 -28.94 -5.85 17.80
CA ALA A 169 -29.30 -4.43 17.70
C ALA A 169 -30.59 -4.12 18.48
N MET A 170 -31.55 -5.06 18.52
CA MET A 170 -32.71 -4.96 19.40
C MET A 170 -32.30 -5.07 20.88
N LEU A 171 -31.40 -6.00 21.23
CA LEU A 171 -31.02 -6.22 22.62
C LEU A 171 -30.17 -5.09 23.22
N VAL A 172 -29.41 -4.35 22.41
CA VAL A 172 -28.65 -3.19 22.91
C VAL A 172 -29.56 -2.03 23.34
N TYR A 173 -30.78 -1.92 22.80
CA TYR A 173 -31.79 -1.01 23.35
C TYR A 173 -32.19 -1.37 24.78
N ARG A 174 -32.46 -2.66 25.02
CA ARG A 174 -32.71 -3.15 26.37
C ARG A 174 -31.51 -2.89 27.28
N LEU A 175 -30.31 -3.14 26.76
CA LEU A 175 -29.07 -2.92 27.52
C LEU A 175 -28.91 -1.46 27.92
N GLY A 176 -29.10 -0.50 27.01
CA GLY A 176 -29.03 0.94 27.34
C GLY A 176 -30.20 1.47 28.17
N ALA A 177 -31.30 0.71 28.30
CA ALA A 177 -32.39 1.04 29.21
C ALA A 177 -32.10 0.57 30.64
N GLU A 178 -31.40 -0.57 30.80
CA GLU A 178 -31.16 -1.22 32.10
C GLU A 178 -29.74 -0.95 32.67
N GLU A 179 -28.76 -0.63 31.83
CA GLU A 179 -27.35 -0.48 32.18
C GLU A 179 -26.80 0.93 31.90
N ASP A 180 -25.71 1.28 32.59
CA ASP A 180 -25.03 2.58 32.44
C ASP A 180 -24.13 2.59 31.20
N LEU A 181 -24.66 3.12 30.09
CA LEU A 181 -23.97 3.29 28.82
C LEU A 181 -23.96 4.76 28.40
N ALA A 182 -22.87 5.20 27.77
CA ALA A 182 -22.76 6.51 27.13
C ALA A 182 -23.52 6.59 25.80
N GLY A 183 -23.82 5.44 25.18
CA GLY A 183 -24.67 5.38 23.99
C GLY A 183 -24.88 3.97 23.46
N VAL A 184 -25.94 3.82 22.66
CA VAL A 184 -26.29 2.57 21.96
C VAL A 184 -26.11 2.78 20.46
N LEU A 185 -25.48 1.81 19.79
CA LEU A 185 -25.23 1.79 18.35
C LEU A 185 -25.99 0.59 17.75
N ALA A 186 -27.16 0.83 17.17
CA ALA A 186 -28.07 -0.21 16.72
C ALA A 186 -28.11 -0.27 15.18
N PHE A 187 -27.62 -1.38 14.62
CA PHE A 187 -27.59 -1.61 13.18
C PHE A 187 -28.68 -2.59 12.75
N SER A 188 -29.61 -2.11 11.91
CA SER A 188 -30.82 -2.82 11.50
C SER A 188 -31.71 -3.28 12.67
N PRO A 189 -32.07 -2.43 13.66
CA PRO A 189 -32.97 -2.84 14.73
C PRO A 189 -34.41 -3.03 14.23
N ALA A 190 -35.10 -4.09 14.69
CA ALA A 190 -36.49 -4.36 14.32
C ALA A 190 -37.29 -5.08 15.40
N GLU A 191 -38.63 -5.02 15.29
CA GLU A 191 -39.57 -5.86 16.02
C GLU A 191 -39.63 -7.28 15.42
N TYR A 192 -38.58 -8.08 15.67
CA TYR A 192 -38.45 -9.41 15.10
C TYR A 192 -39.44 -10.44 15.69
N ASP A 193 -39.98 -10.22 16.90
CA ASP A 193 -40.93 -11.13 17.56
C ASP A 193 -42.38 -10.79 17.27
N ALA A 194 -42.99 -11.52 16.34
CA ALA A 194 -44.40 -11.37 16.00
C ALA A 194 -45.36 -11.60 17.20
N ASP A 195 -44.96 -12.36 18.23
CA ASP A 195 -45.79 -12.62 19.41
C ASP A 195 -45.62 -11.57 20.52
N ARG A 196 -44.57 -10.74 20.44
CA ARG A 196 -44.31 -9.63 21.37
C ARG A 196 -44.20 -8.31 20.60
N PRO A 197 -45.29 -7.86 19.97
CA PRO A 197 -45.26 -6.63 19.18
C PRO A 197 -44.96 -5.42 20.08
N SER A 198 -44.08 -4.53 19.63
CA SER A 198 -43.65 -3.31 20.35
C SER A 198 -42.67 -3.54 21.50
N LEU A 199 -42.02 -4.70 21.55
CA LEU A 199 -41.04 -5.02 22.58
C LEU A 199 -39.84 -4.08 22.50
N VAL A 200 -39.26 -3.92 21.32
CA VAL A 200 -38.08 -3.08 21.08
C VAL A 200 -38.42 -1.62 21.26
N ARG A 201 -39.58 -1.18 20.76
CA ARG A 201 -40.13 0.15 20.99
C ARG A 201 -40.27 0.47 22.48
N SER A 202 -40.71 -0.49 23.29
CA SER A 202 -40.80 -0.29 24.74
C SER A 202 -39.42 -0.07 25.39
N TRP A 203 -38.37 -0.72 24.88
CA TRP A 203 -36.99 -0.51 25.33
C TRP A 203 -36.41 0.81 24.82
N ALA A 204 -36.68 1.16 23.56
CA ALA A 204 -36.30 2.45 22.97
C ALA A 204 -36.92 3.63 23.75
N HIS A 205 -38.21 3.53 24.11
CA HIS A 205 -38.88 4.52 24.96
C HIS A 205 -38.29 4.59 26.37
N ALA A 206 -37.83 3.46 26.92
CA ALA A 206 -37.23 3.38 28.25
C ALA A 206 -35.72 3.70 28.27
N LEU A 207 -35.13 4.05 27.12
CA LEU A 207 -33.70 4.28 26.99
C LEU A 207 -33.25 5.52 27.77
N HIS A 208 -32.13 5.43 28.48
CA HIS A 208 -31.55 6.54 29.24
C HIS A 208 -30.30 7.14 28.59
N ALA A 209 -29.75 6.46 27.58
CA ALA A 209 -28.58 6.87 26.81
C ALA A 209 -28.98 7.26 25.38
N PRO A 210 -28.22 8.12 24.68
CA PRO A 210 -28.50 8.42 23.29
C PRO A 210 -28.34 7.17 22.41
N ALA A 211 -29.10 7.10 21.32
CA ALA A 211 -29.02 6.00 20.35
C ALA A 211 -28.59 6.50 18.97
N LEU A 212 -27.74 5.74 18.29
CA LEU A 212 -27.51 5.83 16.85
C LEU A 212 -28.17 4.61 16.18
N SER A 213 -29.18 4.86 15.35
CA SER A 213 -29.93 3.81 14.64
C SER A 213 -29.63 3.83 13.16
N PHE A 214 -29.22 2.70 12.60
CA PHE A 214 -28.98 2.55 11.17
C PHE A 214 -30.03 1.66 10.51
N ALA A 215 -30.53 2.10 9.36
CA ALA A 215 -31.36 1.32 8.46
C ALA A 215 -30.66 1.15 7.11
N ALA A 216 -30.50 -0.11 6.69
CA ALA A 216 -30.08 -0.40 5.33
C ALA A 216 -31.17 0.00 4.32
N VAL A 217 -30.80 0.12 3.05
CA VAL A 217 -31.77 0.27 1.96
C VAL A 217 -32.80 -0.86 2.01
N GLY A 218 -34.08 -0.52 2.12
CA GLY A 218 -35.21 -1.45 2.26
C GLY A 218 -35.64 -1.77 3.69
N GLU A 219 -34.95 -1.27 4.72
CA GLU A 219 -35.28 -1.46 6.14
C GLU A 219 -35.86 -0.21 6.81
N GLU A 220 -36.16 0.81 6.01
CA GLU A 220 -36.39 2.17 6.50
C GLU A 220 -37.57 2.24 7.47
N GLU A 221 -38.67 1.60 7.09
CA GLU A 221 -39.91 1.60 7.87
C GLU A 221 -39.71 0.90 9.22
N MET A 222 -39.08 -0.29 9.23
CA MET A 222 -38.91 -1.06 10.46
C MET A 222 -37.95 -0.41 11.45
N VAL A 223 -36.89 0.26 10.97
CA VAL A 223 -35.93 0.96 11.85
C VAL A 223 -36.51 2.28 12.34
N ALA A 224 -37.21 3.03 11.47
CA ALA A 224 -37.87 4.27 11.86
C ALA A 224 -38.88 4.04 12.99
N GLU A 225 -39.67 2.95 12.92
CA GLU A 225 -40.62 2.59 13.98
C GLU A 225 -39.97 2.45 15.36
N VAL A 226 -38.72 1.98 15.43
CA VAL A 226 -37.98 1.83 16.70
C VAL A 226 -37.32 3.16 17.10
N ALA A 227 -36.66 3.82 16.15
CA ALA A 227 -35.88 5.03 16.40
C ALA A 227 -36.75 6.22 16.84
N GLU A 228 -37.99 6.33 16.33
CA GLU A 228 -38.94 7.39 16.71
C GLU A 228 -39.38 7.33 18.17
N GLU A 229 -39.26 6.18 18.83
CA GLU A 229 -39.59 6.02 20.25
C GLU A 229 -38.47 6.49 21.18
N VAL A 230 -37.26 6.75 20.65
CA VAL A 230 -36.12 7.23 21.45
C VAL A 230 -36.31 8.71 21.77
N SER A 231 -36.56 9.01 23.05
CA SER A 231 -36.78 10.38 23.53
C SER A 231 -35.51 11.09 24.03
N VAL A 232 -34.36 10.42 24.00
CA VAL A 232 -33.09 10.94 24.52
C VAL A 232 -32.45 11.92 23.54
N GLU A 233 -32.16 13.14 24.00
CA GLU A 233 -31.50 14.18 23.21
C GLU A 233 -30.12 13.74 22.72
N GLY A 234 -29.77 14.08 21.47
CA GLY A 234 -28.51 13.66 20.85
C GLY A 234 -28.55 12.26 20.22
N SER A 235 -29.72 11.61 20.19
CA SER A 235 -29.97 10.40 19.40
C SER A 235 -30.09 10.74 17.90
N LEU A 236 -29.61 9.83 17.05
CA LEU A 236 -29.56 9.97 15.60
C LEU A 236 -30.17 8.73 14.93
N ALA A 237 -30.85 8.94 13.81
CA ALA A 237 -31.33 7.87 12.94
C ALA A 237 -30.85 8.13 11.50
N ALA A 238 -30.10 7.19 10.94
CA ALA A 238 -29.62 7.19 9.57
C ALA A 238 -30.41 6.13 8.78
N VAL A 239 -31.43 6.59 8.06
CA VAL A 239 -32.44 5.73 7.42
C VAL A 239 -32.27 5.74 5.90
N GLY A 240 -32.15 4.57 5.26
CA GLY A 240 -32.29 4.39 3.81
C GLY A 240 -31.17 4.97 2.96
N SER A 241 -29.97 5.11 3.53
CA SER A 241 -28.84 5.82 2.90
C SER A 241 -27.59 4.97 2.67
N LEU A 242 -27.58 3.71 3.12
CA LEU A 242 -26.40 2.85 3.17
C LEU A 242 -26.78 1.40 2.79
N GLU A 243 -25.92 0.72 2.03
CA GLU A 243 -26.08 -0.69 1.66
C GLU A 243 -25.51 -1.62 2.76
N GLY A 244 -26.07 -2.83 2.92
CA GLY A 244 -25.60 -3.84 3.88
C GLY A 244 -26.48 -3.99 5.14
N HIS A 245 -26.75 -5.24 5.55
CA HIS A 245 -27.58 -5.57 6.73
C HIS A 245 -26.75 -5.68 8.02
N GLY A 246 -27.22 -5.07 9.10
CA GLY A 246 -26.54 -5.13 10.39
C GLY A 246 -25.21 -4.36 10.38
N ALA A 247 -24.24 -4.82 11.15
CA ALA A 247 -22.95 -4.15 11.29
C ALA A 247 -22.08 -4.24 10.03
N SER A 248 -22.45 -5.04 9.01
CA SER A 248 -21.70 -5.11 7.75
C SER A 248 -21.71 -3.79 6.98
N VAL A 249 -22.67 -2.90 7.25
CA VAL A 249 -22.67 -1.53 6.70
C VAL A 249 -21.39 -0.77 7.04
N LEU A 250 -20.73 -1.08 8.16
CA LEU A 250 -19.43 -0.49 8.53
C LEU A 250 -18.30 -1.04 7.66
N ASP A 251 -18.42 -2.23 7.09
CA ASP A 251 -17.43 -2.74 6.13
C ASP A 251 -17.65 -2.19 4.71
N GLU A 252 -18.87 -1.80 4.38
CA GLU A 252 -19.31 -1.49 3.02
C GLU A 252 -19.39 0.03 2.73
N ASP A 253 -19.68 0.86 3.73
CA ASP A 253 -19.90 2.31 3.54
C ASP A 253 -19.08 3.19 4.51
N PRO A 254 -18.12 4.00 4.02
CA PRO A 254 -17.37 4.95 4.83
C PRO A 254 -18.22 5.96 5.62
N LYS A 255 -19.40 6.35 5.13
CA LYS A 255 -20.30 7.30 5.83
C LYS A 255 -20.84 6.71 7.13
N ALA A 256 -20.99 5.39 7.20
CA ALA A 256 -21.38 4.72 8.43
C ALA A 256 -20.34 4.92 9.54
N TRP A 257 -19.05 4.92 9.17
CA TRP A 257 -17.95 5.21 10.09
C TRP A 257 -17.92 6.67 10.56
N ASP A 258 -18.18 7.62 9.67
CA ASP A 258 -18.24 9.05 10.04
C ASP A 258 -19.34 9.30 11.07
N LEU A 259 -20.52 8.71 10.85
CA LEU A 259 -21.65 8.81 11.77
C LEU A 259 -21.35 8.12 13.10
N LEU A 260 -20.77 6.93 13.07
CA LEU A 260 -20.40 6.18 14.27
C LEU A 260 -19.36 6.93 15.10
N THR A 261 -18.28 7.41 14.48
CA THR A 261 -17.20 8.12 15.18
C THR A 261 -17.62 9.49 15.67
N SER A 262 -18.44 10.21 14.90
CA SER A 262 -19.06 11.48 15.32
C SER A 262 -19.95 11.28 16.55
N PHE A 263 -20.81 10.26 16.53
CA PHE A 263 -21.69 9.93 17.65
C PHE A 263 -20.91 9.53 18.91
N ILE A 264 -19.92 8.64 18.79
CA ILE A 264 -19.07 8.26 19.91
C ILE A 264 -18.32 9.49 20.43
N GLY A 265 -17.74 10.31 19.57
CA GLY A 265 -17.01 11.52 19.97
C GLY A 265 -17.87 12.55 20.69
N GLN A 266 -19.12 12.73 20.24
CA GLN A 266 -20.10 13.62 20.88
C GLN A 266 -20.42 13.19 22.31
N HIS A 267 -20.57 11.89 22.54
CA HIS A 267 -21.07 11.34 23.81
C HIS A 267 -19.97 10.77 24.72
N ALA A 268 -18.74 10.65 24.23
CA ALA A 268 -17.57 10.21 25.02
C ALA A 268 -16.84 11.35 25.76
N GLY A 269 -17.15 12.62 25.47
CA GLY A 269 -16.50 13.79 26.08
C GLY A 269 -15.20 14.25 25.41
N GLY A 270 -14.95 13.85 24.16
CA GLY A 270 -13.70 14.07 23.43
C GLY A 270 -12.62 13.04 23.78
N PRO A 271 -11.59 12.86 22.94
CA PRO A 271 -10.54 11.88 23.17
C PRO A 271 -9.81 12.17 24.51
N PRO A 272 -9.34 11.13 25.23
CA PRO A 272 -8.64 11.30 26.50
C PRO A 272 -7.42 12.23 26.35
N GLY A 273 -7.30 13.23 27.22
CA GLY A 273 -6.15 14.15 27.28
C GLY A 273 -6.45 15.64 27.06
N ARG A 274 -7.66 16.02 26.62
CA ARG A 274 -7.99 17.43 26.34
C ARG A 274 -7.98 18.32 27.60
N SER A 275 -7.35 19.50 27.51
CA SER A 275 -7.46 20.57 28.52
C SER A 275 -7.91 21.89 27.89
N THR A 276 -8.80 22.64 28.56
CA THR A 276 -9.28 23.95 28.09
C THR A 276 -8.64 25.07 28.91
N HIS A 277 -8.11 26.07 28.21
CA HIS A 277 -7.49 27.27 28.76
C HIS A 277 -8.31 28.50 28.36
N ARG A 278 -8.38 29.48 29.26
CA ARG A 278 -9.02 30.77 29.02
C ARG A 278 -7.96 31.85 29.16
N LEU A 279 -7.47 32.34 28.02
CA LEU A 279 -6.53 33.44 27.94
C LEU A 279 -7.31 34.77 27.96
N VAL A 280 -6.67 35.85 28.39
CA VAL A 280 -7.31 37.18 28.42
C VAL A 280 -6.49 38.10 27.53
N SER A 281 -7.08 38.60 26.45
CA SER A 281 -6.41 39.53 25.54
C SER A 281 -6.12 40.86 26.22
N ALA A 282 -5.26 41.70 25.62
CA ALA A 282 -4.92 43.02 26.16
C ALA A 282 -6.15 43.94 26.28
N GLU A 283 -7.16 43.70 25.44
CA GLU A 283 -8.46 44.39 25.39
C GLU A 283 -9.46 43.83 26.41
N GLY A 284 -9.09 42.78 27.16
CA GLY A 284 -9.93 42.15 28.18
C GLY A 284 -10.92 41.12 27.64
N VAL A 285 -10.80 40.70 26.37
CA VAL A 285 -11.66 39.67 25.76
C VAL A 285 -11.10 38.28 26.10
N PRO A 286 -11.93 37.35 26.63
CA PRO A 286 -11.48 35.99 26.91
C PRO A 286 -11.33 35.18 25.62
N VAL A 287 -10.15 34.59 25.40
CA VAL A 287 -9.87 33.69 24.26
C VAL A 287 -9.81 32.26 24.79
N PHE A 288 -10.70 31.41 24.28
CA PHE A 288 -10.75 29.99 24.65
C PHE A 288 -9.84 29.15 23.76
N VAL A 289 -9.03 28.31 24.40
CA VAL A 289 -8.05 27.45 23.73
C VAL A 289 -8.18 26.03 24.26
N ASP A 290 -8.37 25.06 23.38
CA ASP A 290 -8.32 23.64 23.71
C ASP A 290 -6.95 23.07 23.34
N ARG A 291 -6.36 22.29 24.23
CA ARG A 291 -5.09 21.58 24.03
C ARG A 291 -5.31 20.09 24.05
N TYR A 292 -4.73 19.40 23.09
CA TYR A 292 -4.80 17.96 22.90
C TYR A 292 -3.36 17.43 22.87
N PRO A 293 -2.86 16.88 23.99
CA PRO A 293 -1.49 16.40 24.07
C PRO A 293 -1.31 15.06 23.35
N SER A 294 -0.14 14.86 22.74
CA SER A 294 0.33 13.61 22.12
C SER A 294 1.65 13.13 22.76
N ARG A 295 2.31 12.12 22.17
CA ARG A 295 3.65 11.65 22.59
C ARG A 295 4.81 12.23 21.75
N GLY A 296 4.52 13.11 20.79
CA GLY A 296 5.50 13.60 19.81
C GLY A 296 6.19 14.92 20.16
N GLY A 297 7.06 15.40 19.26
CA GLY A 297 7.90 16.60 19.44
C GLY A 297 7.45 17.84 18.64
N ALA A 298 6.24 17.85 18.09
CA ALA A 298 5.71 18.94 17.27
C ALA A 298 4.29 19.34 17.70
N VAL A 299 3.97 20.63 17.60
CA VAL A 299 2.67 21.21 17.97
C VAL A 299 2.05 22.01 16.83
N ILE A 300 0.75 21.79 16.58
CA ILE A 300 -0.04 22.49 15.56
C ILE A 300 -1.06 23.41 16.25
N ALA A 301 -0.99 24.71 15.94
CA ALA A 301 -1.95 25.72 16.38
C ALA A 301 -3.02 25.97 15.29
N LEU A 302 -4.27 25.58 15.57
CA LEU A 302 -5.41 25.65 14.65
C LEU A 302 -6.30 26.87 14.94
N PHE A 303 -6.63 27.63 13.89
CA PHE A 303 -7.45 28.86 13.98
C PHE A 303 -8.61 28.86 12.98
N HIS A 304 -9.86 28.82 13.46
CA HIS A 304 -11.05 28.59 12.63
C HIS A 304 -11.41 29.75 11.69
N GLN A 305 -12.25 29.48 10.70
CA GLN A 305 -12.82 30.41 9.73
C GLN A 305 -13.94 31.29 10.28
N GLY A 306 -14.33 32.28 9.49
CA GLY A 306 -15.35 33.26 9.83
C GLY A 306 -16.70 32.59 10.12
N GLY A 307 -17.33 32.97 11.24
CA GLY A 307 -18.62 32.41 11.66
C GLY A 307 -18.55 30.97 12.20
N GLY A 308 -17.38 30.34 12.28
CA GLY A 308 -17.18 29.02 12.88
C GLY A 308 -16.62 29.06 14.31
N SER A 309 -16.34 27.88 14.87
CA SER A 309 -15.60 27.70 16.11
C SER A 309 -14.53 26.64 15.92
N ALA A 310 -13.49 26.62 16.76
CA ALA A 310 -12.42 25.65 16.66
C ALA A 310 -12.95 24.21 16.77
N ARG A 311 -13.88 23.97 17.71
CA ARG A 311 -14.51 22.66 17.90
C ARG A 311 -15.38 22.25 16.71
N GLY A 312 -16.15 23.20 16.18
CA GLY A 312 -17.04 22.91 15.07
C GLY A 312 -16.29 22.69 13.78
N GLU A 313 -15.27 23.49 13.48
CA GLU A 313 -14.52 23.35 12.23
C GLU A 313 -13.56 22.17 12.26
N TYR A 314 -12.76 22.02 13.32
CA TYR A 314 -11.63 21.10 13.37
C TYR A 314 -11.87 19.79 14.10
N GLY A 315 -13.03 19.61 14.75
CA GLY A 315 -13.28 18.44 15.59
C GLY A 315 -12.99 17.10 14.89
N PHE A 316 -13.27 17.01 13.59
CA PHE A 316 -13.03 15.81 12.78
C PHE A 316 -11.53 15.54 12.51
N LEU A 317 -10.67 16.56 12.49
CA LEU A 317 -9.26 16.42 12.12
C LEU A 317 -8.29 16.39 13.30
N VAL A 318 -8.74 16.84 14.48
CA VAL A 318 -7.89 16.86 15.68
C VAL A 318 -7.41 15.45 16.02
N SER A 319 -8.26 14.43 15.90
CA SER A 319 -7.87 13.05 16.16
C SER A 319 -6.78 12.57 15.21
N ARG A 320 -6.94 12.81 13.89
CA ARG A 320 -5.96 12.44 12.86
C ARG A 320 -4.59 13.06 13.13
N LEU A 321 -4.55 14.33 13.55
CA LEU A 321 -3.30 15.02 13.89
C LEU A 321 -2.65 14.48 15.19
N VAL A 322 -3.45 14.18 16.22
CA VAL A 322 -2.94 13.60 17.48
C VAL A 322 -2.40 12.19 17.27
N GLU A 323 -3.08 11.37 16.44
CA GLU A 323 -2.62 10.04 16.02
C GLU A 323 -1.30 10.12 15.23
N ALA A 324 -1.17 11.10 14.35
CA ALA A 324 0.07 11.40 13.64
C ALA A 324 1.20 11.96 14.54
N GLY A 325 0.97 12.05 15.85
CA GLY A 325 1.97 12.43 16.84
C GLY A 325 2.09 13.93 17.09
N TYR A 326 1.17 14.76 16.59
CA TYR A 326 1.18 16.20 16.86
C TYR A 326 0.42 16.55 18.13
N ASP A 327 1.02 17.37 18.99
CA ASP A 327 0.24 18.14 19.97
C ASP A 327 -0.66 19.11 19.20
N VAL A 328 -1.92 19.25 19.58
CA VAL A 328 -2.84 20.19 18.91
C VAL A 328 -3.35 21.26 19.87
N VAL A 329 -3.31 22.51 19.43
CA VAL A 329 -3.82 23.68 20.15
C VAL A 329 -4.86 24.35 19.27
N ALA A 330 -6.13 24.34 19.65
CA ALA A 330 -7.23 24.87 18.83
C ALA A 330 -7.92 26.05 19.54
N ALA A 331 -7.98 27.22 18.90
CA ALA A 331 -8.42 28.47 19.53
C ALA A 331 -9.70 29.05 18.91
N ASP A 332 -10.63 29.46 19.76
CA ASP A 332 -11.80 30.27 19.38
C ASP A 332 -11.39 31.74 19.34
N LEU A 333 -11.43 32.37 18.16
CA LEU A 333 -11.15 33.80 17.98
C LEU A 333 -12.46 34.59 17.80
N GLN A 334 -12.42 35.91 18.03
CA GLN A 334 -13.60 36.77 17.98
C GLN A 334 -14.27 36.91 16.59
N GLY A 335 -13.61 36.45 15.51
CA GLY A 335 -14.20 36.38 14.15
C GLY A 335 -15.10 35.16 13.90
N GLY A 336 -15.44 34.41 14.95
CA GLY A 336 -16.18 33.15 14.86
C GLY A 336 -17.70 33.24 14.94
N GLY A 337 -18.33 32.12 15.27
CA GLY A 337 -19.77 31.91 15.36
C GLY A 337 -20.10 30.44 15.63
N ASP A 338 -21.22 29.95 15.13
CA ASP A 338 -21.73 28.59 15.35
C ASP A 338 -22.04 27.80 14.06
N ARG A 339 -21.51 28.26 12.90
CA ARG A 339 -21.81 27.73 11.55
C ARG A 339 -21.68 26.22 11.38
N PHE A 340 -20.87 25.57 12.23
CA PHE A 340 -20.61 24.13 12.20
C PHE A 340 -21.17 23.39 13.42
N GLY A 341 -22.26 23.90 14.01
CA GLY A 341 -23.00 23.23 15.08
C GLY A 341 -22.42 23.38 16.49
N PHE A 342 -21.27 24.04 16.63
CA PHE A 342 -20.65 24.33 17.93
C PHE A 342 -20.45 25.84 18.11
N PRO A 343 -20.92 26.44 19.21
CA PRO A 343 -20.76 27.87 19.44
C PRO A 343 -19.31 28.24 19.77
N ASN A 344 -18.86 29.36 19.19
CA ASN A 344 -17.60 30.01 19.55
C ASN A 344 -17.70 30.62 20.96
N ARG A 345 -16.85 30.15 21.87
CA ARG A 345 -16.90 30.55 23.29
C ARG A 345 -16.38 31.97 23.53
N THR A 346 -15.38 32.38 22.76
CA THR A 346 -14.77 33.71 22.82
C THR A 346 -15.79 34.78 22.46
N LEU A 347 -16.55 34.57 21.39
CA LEU A 347 -17.63 35.45 20.96
C LEU A 347 -18.81 35.42 21.93
N ALA A 348 -19.16 34.26 22.48
CA ALA A 348 -20.25 34.13 23.46
C ALA A 348 -20.00 34.89 24.77
N GLU A 349 -18.73 35.13 25.12
CA GLU A 349 -18.33 35.92 26.29
C GLU A 349 -17.85 37.33 25.95
N ALA A 350 -17.96 37.76 24.68
CA ALA A 350 -17.60 39.10 24.27
C ALA A 350 -18.62 40.15 24.78
N PRO A 351 -18.22 41.42 24.97
CA PRO A 351 -19.13 42.48 25.36
C PRO A 351 -20.30 42.62 24.38
N GLU A 352 -21.52 42.78 24.92
CA GLU A 352 -22.75 42.90 24.13
C GLU A 352 -22.67 44.10 23.17
N GLY A 353 -22.84 43.86 21.87
CA GLY A 353 -22.76 44.88 20.82
C GLY A 353 -21.36 45.21 20.31
N ALA A 354 -20.34 44.41 20.64
CA ALA A 354 -19.02 44.54 20.04
C ALA A 354 -19.05 44.16 18.54
N ASP A 355 -18.58 45.09 17.70
CA ASP A 355 -18.42 44.91 16.25
C ASP A 355 -16.93 44.76 15.97
N PHE A 356 -16.51 43.57 15.56
CA PHE A 356 -15.11 43.23 15.31
C PHE A 356 -14.91 42.96 13.82
N SER A 357 -13.88 43.58 13.24
CA SER A 357 -13.36 43.17 11.94
C SER A 357 -12.56 41.88 12.07
N TYR A 358 -12.36 41.17 10.96
CA TYR A 358 -11.48 40.00 10.95
C TYR A 358 -10.04 40.33 11.35
N CYS A 359 -9.56 41.53 11.01
CA CYS A 359 -8.21 41.98 11.34
C CYS A 359 -8.03 42.21 12.86
N ASP A 360 -9.10 42.52 13.59
CA ASP A 360 -9.05 42.70 15.05
C ASP A 360 -8.69 41.40 15.79
N ALA A 361 -8.80 40.23 15.15
CA ALA A 361 -8.41 38.95 15.74
C ALA A 361 -6.89 38.68 15.69
N ALA A 362 -6.10 39.49 14.97
CA ALA A 362 -4.64 39.27 14.85
C ALA A 362 -3.89 39.29 16.21
N PRO A 363 -4.19 40.22 17.14
CA PRO A 363 -3.58 40.19 18.48
C PRO A 363 -3.97 38.95 19.29
N GLN A 364 -5.20 38.43 19.13
CA GLN A 364 -5.64 37.20 19.80
C GLN A 364 -4.91 35.98 19.26
N LEU A 365 -4.74 35.89 17.93
CA LEU A 365 -3.97 34.83 17.29
C LEU A 365 -2.51 34.84 17.76
N THR A 366 -1.86 36.00 17.75
CA THR A 366 -0.47 36.17 18.21
C THR A 366 -0.31 35.75 19.66
N MET A 367 -1.22 36.17 20.54
CA MET A 367 -1.23 35.75 21.95
C MET A 367 -1.33 34.22 22.12
N VAL A 368 -2.11 33.55 21.26
CA VAL A 368 -2.18 32.07 21.28
C VAL A 368 -0.87 31.46 20.82
N LEU A 369 -0.24 31.96 19.75
CA LEU A 369 1.07 31.49 19.30
C LEU A 369 2.15 31.69 20.37
N ASP A 370 2.19 32.84 21.04
CA ASP A 370 3.11 33.09 22.17
C ASP A 370 2.88 32.12 23.32
N SER A 371 1.60 31.78 23.58
CA SER A 371 1.25 30.78 24.58
C SER A 371 1.72 29.38 24.17
N VAL A 372 1.64 29.03 22.89
CA VAL A 372 2.19 27.77 22.34
C VAL A 372 3.70 27.71 22.52
N VAL A 373 4.44 28.79 22.25
CA VAL A 373 5.89 28.87 22.52
C VAL A 373 6.18 28.63 24.01
N SER A 374 5.39 29.23 24.91
CA SER A 374 5.57 29.03 26.35
C SER A 374 5.20 27.62 26.81
N TRP A 375 4.20 26.99 26.21
CA TRP A 375 3.73 25.65 26.59
C TRP A 375 4.60 24.54 26.00
N TYR A 376 5.24 24.80 24.86
CA TYR A 376 6.01 23.86 24.06
C TYR A 376 7.33 24.50 23.61
N PRO A 377 8.25 24.81 24.54
CA PRO A 377 9.47 25.56 24.24
C PRO A 377 10.39 24.84 23.26
N ASP A 378 10.46 23.51 23.37
CA ASP A 378 11.37 22.64 22.60
C ASP A 378 10.68 21.95 21.40
N ALA A 379 9.38 22.19 21.20
CA ALA A 379 8.64 21.57 20.10
C ALA A 379 8.81 22.36 18.80
N ARG A 380 8.75 21.65 17.67
CA ARG A 380 8.51 22.26 16.37
C ARG A 380 7.09 22.84 16.33
N ARG A 381 6.93 24.10 15.90
CA ARG A 381 5.66 24.85 15.98
C ARG A 381 5.09 25.11 14.59
N ILE A 382 3.82 24.76 14.38
CA ILE A 382 3.14 24.91 13.09
C ILE A 382 1.90 25.78 13.29
N ALA A 383 1.74 26.84 12.49
CA ALA A 383 0.56 27.69 12.49
C ALA A 383 -0.39 27.31 11.35
N TRP A 384 -1.67 27.11 11.64
CA TRP A 384 -2.67 26.67 10.68
C TRP A 384 -3.93 27.52 10.77
N GLY A 385 -4.24 28.26 9.70
CA GLY A 385 -5.43 29.11 9.61
C GLY A 385 -6.39 28.72 8.48
N SER A 386 -7.66 29.13 8.62
CA SER A 386 -8.76 28.88 7.69
C SER A 386 -9.50 30.19 7.36
N SER A 387 -9.64 30.52 6.08
CA SER A 387 -10.26 31.76 5.60
C SER A 387 -9.56 33.02 6.13
N TYR A 388 -10.25 33.85 6.93
CA TYR A 388 -9.67 35.06 7.51
C TYR A 388 -8.47 34.77 8.41
N SER A 389 -8.53 33.73 9.24
CA SER A 389 -7.39 33.34 10.09
C SER A 389 -6.26 32.73 9.27
N GLY A 390 -6.56 32.19 8.07
CA GLY A 390 -5.57 31.79 7.07
C GLY A 390 -4.73 32.98 6.59
N ALA A 391 -5.33 34.16 6.44
CA ALA A 391 -4.58 35.38 6.19
C ALA A 391 -3.79 35.84 7.44
N LEU A 392 -4.38 35.72 8.63
CA LEU A 392 -3.73 36.16 9.87
C LEU A 392 -2.50 35.31 10.25
N VAL A 393 -2.49 33.99 10.01
CA VAL A 393 -1.28 33.18 10.23
C VAL A 393 -0.14 33.54 9.28
N LEU A 394 -0.45 33.98 8.06
CA LEU A 394 0.54 34.49 7.11
C LEU A 394 1.11 35.83 7.56
N HIS A 395 0.26 36.74 8.05
CA HIS A 395 0.71 38.00 8.65
C HIS A 395 1.59 37.77 9.88
N ALA A 396 1.17 36.90 10.81
CA ALA A 396 1.96 36.57 11.99
C ALA A 396 3.35 36.02 11.61
N ALA A 397 3.42 35.16 10.59
CA ALA A 397 4.70 34.63 10.09
C ALA A 397 5.57 35.71 9.44
N ALA A 398 5.00 36.61 8.63
CA ALA A 398 5.73 37.74 8.03
C ALA A 398 6.22 38.75 9.09
N GLU A 399 5.51 38.86 10.21
CA GLU A 399 5.89 39.69 11.37
C GLU A 399 6.89 38.99 12.30
N GLY A 400 7.29 37.75 12.00
CA GLY A 400 8.33 37.02 12.73
C GLY A 400 7.83 36.25 13.95
N ALA A 401 6.58 35.76 13.94
CA ALA A 401 6.11 34.80 14.95
C ALA A 401 7.04 33.58 15.02
N ASP A 402 7.32 33.09 16.23
CA ASP A 402 8.22 31.94 16.46
C ASP A 402 7.52 30.62 16.14
N VAL A 403 7.29 30.41 14.85
CA VAL A 403 6.77 29.18 14.24
C VAL A 403 7.74 28.71 13.17
N ASP A 404 7.69 27.43 12.85
CA ASP A 404 8.60 26.80 11.89
C ASP A 404 7.93 26.55 10.53
N GLN A 405 6.59 26.52 10.46
CA GLN A 405 5.81 26.35 9.24
C GLN A 405 4.41 26.98 9.32
N VAL A 406 3.83 27.29 8.15
CA VAL A 406 2.49 27.87 8.01
C VAL A 406 1.62 27.08 7.03
N LEU A 407 0.37 26.80 7.41
CA LEU A 407 -0.69 26.30 6.52
C LEU A 407 -1.83 27.31 6.48
N ALA A 408 -2.19 27.75 5.28
CA ALA A 408 -3.23 28.75 5.06
C ALA A 408 -4.29 28.22 4.09
N PHE A 409 -5.46 27.86 4.62
CA PHE A 409 -6.59 27.37 3.84
C PHE A 409 -7.51 28.52 3.43
N SER A 410 -7.80 28.65 2.14
CA SER A 410 -8.61 29.73 1.56
C SER A 410 -8.28 31.14 2.07
N PRO A 411 -6.99 31.56 2.16
CA PRO A 411 -6.60 32.77 2.88
C PRO A 411 -7.28 34.04 2.35
N ALA A 412 -8.04 34.73 3.19
CA ALA A 412 -8.87 35.85 2.74
C ALA A 412 -8.03 37.06 2.26
N SER A 413 -8.49 37.73 1.20
CA SER A 413 -7.89 38.99 0.70
C SER A 413 -8.93 40.00 0.20
N GLY A 414 -10.20 39.75 0.48
CA GLY A 414 -11.29 40.65 0.13
C GLY A 414 -11.36 41.88 1.05
N GLY A 415 -12.20 42.85 0.69
CA GLY A 415 -12.38 44.12 1.42
C GLY A 415 -12.54 44.02 2.94
N PRO A 416 -13.26 43.02 3.51
CA PRO A 416 -13.37 42.83 4.96
C PRO A 416 -12.05 42.59 5.71
N MET A 417 -10.98 42.18 5.02
CA MET A 417 -9.66 41.99 5.64
C MET A 417 -8.90 43.30 5.84
N GLY A 418 -9.21 44.36 5.09
CA GLY A 418 -8.50 45.64 5.17
C GLY A 418 -6.98 45.46 5.02
N GLU A 419 -6.22 45.98 5.99
CA GLU A 419 -4.76 45.88 6.03
C GLU A 419 -4.25 44.44 6.23
N CYS A 420 -5.06 43.56 6.84
CA CYS A 420 -4.75 42.14 7.07
C CYS A 420 -4.99 41.25 5.82
N SER A 421 -5.05 41.82 4.62
CA SER A 421 -5.17 41.05 3.38
C SER A 421 -3.96 40.13 3.20
N ALA A 422 -4.18 38.84 2.93
CA ALA A 422 -3.08 37.88 2.72
C ALA A 422 -2.13 38.30 1.59
N ASN A 423 -2.65 38.96 0.55
CA ASN A 423 -1.83 39.43 -0.58
C ASN A 423 -0.73 40.43 -0.18
N HIS A 424 -0.85 41.11 0.96
CA HIS A 424 0.14 42.10 1.39
C HIS A 424 1.45 41.48 1.91
N VAL A 425 1.44 40.19 2.25
CA VAL A 425 2.53 39.52 2.98
C VAL A 425 3.14 38.34 2.24
N ALA A 426 2.74 38.07 0.99
CA ALA A 426 3.24 36.93 0.22
C ALA A 426 4.79 36.90 0.12
N ASP A 427 5.42 38.04 -0.17
CA ASP A 427 6.89 38.15 -0.25
C ASP A 427 7.59 38.29 1.12
N GLY A 428 6.81 38.48 2.20
CA GLY A 428 7.33 38.74 3.54
C GLY A 428 7.47 37.49 4.42
N VAL A 429 6.92 36.36 4.01
CA VAL A 429 7.03 35.09 4.74
C VAL A 429 8.25 34.33 4.24
N GLU A 430 9.23 34.10 5.10
CA GLU A 430 10.44 33.34 4.77
C GLU A 430 10.36 31.84 5.18
N LEU A 431 9.29 31.48 5.91
CA LEU A 431 9.07 30.13 6.42
C LEU A 431 8.40 29.23 5.37
N PRO A 432 8.63 27.90 5.42
CA PRO A 432 7.87 26.96 4.59
C PRO A 432 6.37 27.16 4.78
N THR A 433 5.69 27.48 3.68
CA THR A 433 4.27 27.86 3.69
C THR A 433 3.51 27.08 2.62
N LEU A 434 2.36 26.54 3.02
CA LEU A 434 1.39 25.90 2.13
C LEU A 434 0.11 26.72 2.07
N VAL A 435 -0.25 27.17 0.87
CA VAL A 435 -1.51 27.86 0.58
C VAL A 435 -2.46 26.90 -0.14
N VAL A 436 -3.63 26.66 0.44
CA VAL A 436 -4.60 25.69 -0.10
C VAL A 436 -5.89 26.40 -0.52
N ARG A 437 -6.39 26.12 -1.73
CA ARG A 437 -7.65 26.63 -2.26
C ARG A 437 -8.49 25.50 -2.84
N PRO A 438 -9.83 25.50 -2.71
CA PRO A 438 -10.66 24.58 -3.49
C PRO A 438 -10.71 25.01 -4.95
N ALA A 439 -10.88 24.06 -5.87
CA ALA A 439 -10.93 24.31 -7.32
C ALA A 439 -11.96 25.39 -7.71
N ALA A 440 -13.15 25.35 -7.10
CA ALA A 440 -14.21 26.33 -7.34
C ALA A 440 -13.79 27.78 -6.97
N GLU A 441 -12.89 27.97 -5.99
CA GLU A 441 -12.36 29.30 -5.69
C GLU A 441 -11.23 29.68 -6.64
N ALA A 442 -10.40 28.74 -7.07
CA ALA A 442 -9.28 28.98 -7.97
C ALA A 442 -9.73 29.48 -9.37
N GLU A 443 -10.98 29.23 -9.75
CA GLU A 443 -11.59 29.78 -10.96
C GLU A 443 -11.83 31.30 -10.89
N ILE A 444 -11.95 31.87 -9.68
CA ILE A 444 -12.18 33.30 -9.45
C ILE A 444 -10.91 34.06 -9.78
N GLY A 445 -11.00 35.07 -10.66
CA GLY A 445 -9.84 35.83 -11.15
C GLY A 445 -8.91 36.37 -10.05
N SER A 446 -9.46 36.97 -9.00
CA SER A 446 -8.67 37.49 -7.87
C SER A 446 -8.00 36.40 -7.02
N VAL A 447 -8.57 35.18 -7.00
CA VAL A 447 -7.95 34.04 -6.30
C VAL A 447 -6.85 33.45 -7.15
N ARG A 448 -7.03 33.34 -8.47
CA ARG A 448 -5.96 32.93 -9.40
C ARG A 448 -4.75 33.86 -9.31
N GLU A 449 -5.00 35.17 -9.24
CA GLU A 449 -3.95 36.18 -9.01
C GLU A 449 -3.25 35.98 -7.66
N GLN A 450 -3.99 35.69 -6.59
CA GLN A 450 -3.40 35.38 -5.30
C GLN A 450 -2.55 34.10 -5.33
N LEU A 451 -3.03 33.02 -5.96
CA LEU A 451 -2.27 31.77 -6.06
C LEU A 451 -0.96 31.99 -6.85
N ALA A 452 -1.02 32.74 -7.95
CA ALA A 452 0.17 33.13 -8.70
C ALA A 452 1.14 33.99 -7.87
N LEU A 453 0.62 34.89 -7.03
CA LEU A 453 1.41 35.72 -6.13
C LEU A 453 2.18 34.86 -5.12
N PHE A 454 1.50 33.94 -4.43
CA PHE A 454 2.16 33.06 -3.45
C PHE A 454 3.12 32.07 -4.12
N GLY A 455 2.75 31.48 -5.26
CA GLY A 455 3.65 30.60 -6.01
C GLY A 455 4.88 31.33 -6.56
N GLY A 456 4.72 32.56 -7.05
CA GLY A 456 5.82 33.41 -7.51
C GLY A 456 6.76 33.85 -6.39
N ALA A 457 6.26 33.95 -5.16
CA ALA A 457 7.06 34.19 -3.96
C ALA A 457 7.76 32.92 -3.41
N GLY A 458 7.60 31.77 -4.08
CA GLY A 458 8.26 30.51 -3.72
C GLY A 458 7.48 29.66 -2.70
N HIS A 459 6.23 30.00 -2.39
CA HIS A 459 5.37 29.21 -1.50
C HIS A 459 4.71 28.06 -2.23
N GLN A 460 4.45 26.95 -1.52
CA GLN A 460 3.71 25.85 -2.10
C GLN A 460 2.23 26.23 -2.20
N VAL A 461 1.64 25.97 -3.36
CA VAL A 461 0.22 26.21 -3.62
C VAL A 461 -0.45 24.89 -3.98
N LEU A 462 -1.58 24.61 -3.33
CA LEU A 462 -2.41 23.44 -3.59
C LEU A 462 -3.82 23.87 -3.98
N VAL A 463 -4.32 23.32 -5.10
CA VAL A 463 -5.72 23.44 -5.52
C VAL A 463 -6.42 22.11 -5.30
N ALA A 464 -7.27 22.02 -4.28
CA ALA A 464 -8.01 20.80 -3.92
C ALA A 464 -9.28 20.65 -4.77
N SER A 465 -9.45 19.48 -5.40
CA SER A 465 -10.64 19.12 -6.19
C SER A 465 -11.03 17.66 -5.90
N PRO A 466 -12.27 17.39 -5.44
CA PRO A 466 -13.28 18.35 -5.00
C PRO A 466 -12.85 19.05 -3.69
N GLY A 467 -13.41 20.23 -3.44
CA GLY A 467 -13.08 21.01 -2.23
C GLY A 467 -14.09 22.10 -1.91
N VAL A 468 -14.17 22.49 -0.64
CA VAL A 468 -15.01 23.60 -0.16
C VAL A 468 -14.19 24.64 0.60
N HIS A 469 -14.79 25.78 0.91
CA HIS A 469 -14.09 26.91 1.53
C HIS A 469 -13.43 26.58 2.89
N GLY A 470 -12.17 26.97 3.06
CA GLY A 470 -11.41 26.83 4.31
C GLY A 470 -10.96 25.38 4.59
N SER A 471 -10.48 25.10 5.79
CA SER A 471 -10.05 23.75 6.21
C SER A 471 -11.20 22.72 6.21
N SER A 472 -12.44 23.15 6.00
CA SER A 472 -13.55 22.26 5.69
C SER A 472 -13.35 21.45 4.41
N MET A 473 -12.41 21.81 3.53
CA MET A 473 -12.01 20.96 2.40
C MET A 473 -11.37 19.64 2.80
N LEU A 474 -10.95 19.49 4.05
CA LEU A 474 -10.46 18.23 4.59
C LEU A 474 -11.57 17.38 5.21
N ASN A 475 -12.81 17.84 5.17
CA ASN A 475 -13.96 17.15 5.74
C ASN A 475 -14.79 16.51 4.60
N PRO A 476 -14.80 15.17 4.48
CA PRO A 476 -15.47 14.49 3.37
C PRO A 476 -16.98 14.75 3.35
N VAL A 477 -17.61 14.91 4.53
CA VAL A 477 -19.04 15.23 4.65
C VAL A 477 -19.35 16.62 4.12
N ARG A 478 -18.50 17.62 4.38
CA ARG A 478 -18.70 19.00 3.89
C ARG A 478 -18.39 19.14 2.41
N VAL A 479 -17.42 18.37 1.91
CA VAL A 479 -17.06 18.32 0.48
C VAL A 479 -18.10 17.52 -0.31
N GLY A 480 -18.72 16.50 0.31
CA GLY A 480 -19.62 15.56 -0.35
C GLY A 480 -18.90 14.51 -1.18
N SER A 481 -17.60 14.29 -0.94
CA SER A 481 -16.71 13.37 -1.68
C SER A 481 -15.50 13.00 -0.83
N ASP A 482 -14.71 12.03 -1.28
CA ASP A 482 -13.44 11.69 -0.64
C ASP A 482 -12.45 12.86 -0.71
N VAL A 483 -11.62 12.98 0.33
CA VAL A 483 -10.65 14.05 0.56
C VAL A 483 -9.27 13.48 0.93
N ASP A 484 -9.07 12.17 0.89
CA ASP A 484 -7.82 11.52 1.30
C ASP A 484 -6.62 11.97 0.45
N ALA A 485 -6.81 12.22 -0.84
CA ALA A 485 -5.77 12.80 -1.70
C ALA A 485 -5.32 14.19 -1.22
N THR A 486 -6.26 15.02 -0.77
CA THR A 486 -5.92 16.33 -0.19
C THR A 486 -5.20 16.14 1.14
N TRP A 487 -5.64 15.21 1.98
CA TRP A 487 -4.99 14.89 3.25
C TRP A 487 -3.55 14.40 3.09
N ALA A 488 -3.27 13.50 2.14
CA ALA A 488 -1.93 13.00 1.90
C ALA A 488 -0.93 14.14 1.59
N LEU A 489 -1.36 15.14 0.83
CA LEU A 489 -0.56 16.33 0.52
C LEU A 489 -0.31 17.21 1.75
N ILE A 490 -1.32 17.36 2.61
CA ILE A 490 -1.18 18.06 3.89
C ILE A 490 -0.20 17.32 4.80
N GLU A 491 -0.33 16.01 4.93
CA GLU A 491 0.52 15.17 5.78
C GLU A 491 1.98 15.20 5.31
N SER A 492 2.23 15.09 4.00
CA SER A 492 3.57 15.25 3.42
C SER A 492 4.18 16.63 3.77
N PHE A 493 3.41 17.72 3.65
CA PHE A 493 3.90 19.04 4.03
C PHE A 493 4.25 19.14 5.52
N LEU A 494 3.39 18.59 6.40
CA LEU A 494 3.60 18.57 7.84
C LEU A 494 4.85 17.76 8.24
N GLN A 495 5.24 16.74 7.50
CA GLN A 495 6.41 15.92 7.83
C GLN A 495 7.76 16.57 7.50
N ARG A 496 7.80 17.60 6.63
CA ARG A 496 9.07 18.24 6.18
C ARG A 496 9.90 18.85 7.33
N PRO A 497 11.23 18.64 7.38
CA PRO A 497 12.08 19.27 8.38
C PRO A 497 12.20 20.79 8.15
N ALA A 498 12.22 21.57 9.25
CA ALA A 498 12.34 23.03 9.18
C ALA A 498 13.76 23.46 8.78
N ARG A 499 13.92 24.18 7.66
CA ARG A 499 15.16 24.92 7.37
C ARG A 499 15.03 26.33 7.94
N ARG A 500 15.67 26.61 9.06
CA ARG A 500 15.90 28.00 9.50
C ARG A 500 17.07 28.56 8.69
N ALA A 501 16.81 29.54 7.84
CA ALA A 501 17.87 30.31 7.21
C ALA A 501 18.62 31.12 8.28
N GLY A 502 19.81 30.64 8.66
CA GLY A 502 20.83 31.43 9.36
C GLY A 502 20.76 31.47 10.88
N SER A 503 21.60 30.65 11.52
CA SER A 503 22.56 31.11 12.56
C SER A 503 23.39 29.91 13.03
N ASP A 504 24.55 29.73 12.42
CA ASP A 504 25.82 29.43 13.10
C ASP A 504 26.86 29.09 12.03
N ALA A 505 27.62 30.12 11.64
CA ALA A 505 28.83 29.95 10.87
C ALA A 505 29.87 29.27 11.77
N VAL A 506 30.21 28.03 11.44
CA VAL A 506 31.48 27.40 11.86
C VAL A 506 32.32 27.24 10.60
N GLU A 507 33.47 27.90 10.62
CA GLU A 507 34.51 27.88 9.59
C GLU A 507 35.17 26.50 9.44
N GLU A 508 35.49 26.18 8.17
CA GLU A 508 36.48 25.22 7.64
C GLU A 508 36.21 23.72 7.89
N SER A 509 36.30 22.83 6.89
CA SER A 509 37.34 22.74 5.87
C SER A 509 36.91 22.00 4.59
N ASP A 510 37.40 22.49 3.46
CA ASP A 510 37.57 21.86 2.14
C ASP A 510 37.25 20.35 2.03
N ALA A 511 36.06 20.04 1.51
CA ALA A 511 35.79 18.82 0.74
C ALA A 511 34.75 19.17 -0.34
N GLU A 512 35.21 19.13 -1.59
CA GLU A 512 34.49 19.04 -2.86
C GLU A 512 33.14 19.75 -2.99
N ALA A 513 33.16 20.85 -3.74
CA ALA A 513 32.00 21.39 -4.41
C ALA A 513 31.42 20.34 -5.38
N GLY A 514 30.27 19.77 -5.04
CA GLY A 514 29.52 18.84 -5.89
C GLY A 514 28.52 17.98 -5.12
N SER A 515 27.38 18.56 -4.74
CA SER A 515 26.08 17.88 -4.49
C SER A 515 25.14 18.80 -3.69
N GLU A 516 24.67 19.88 -4.32
CA GLU A 516 23.46 20.55 -3.84
C GLU A 516 22.24 19.71 -4.26
N GLY A 517 21.60 19.06 -3.29
CA GLY A 517 20.21 18.61 -3.36
C GLY A 517 19.90 17.46 -4.33
N LEU A 518 20.41 16.25 -4.06
CA LEU A 518 19.88 15.05 -4.69
C LEU A 518 18.70 14.52 -3.86
N VAL A 519 17.50 14.58 -4.45
CA VAL A 519 16.36 13.73 -4.08
C VAL A 519 16.81 12.28 -4.22
N ALA A 520 16.33 11.38 -3.35
CA ALA A 520 16.67 9.96 -3.44
C ALA A 520 16.36 9.41 -4.86
N PRO A 521 17.20 8.53 -5.42
CA PRO A 521 17.01 8.00 -6.76
C PRO A 521 15.76 7.11 -6.81
N ILE A 522 14.99 7.23 -7.90
CA ILE A 522 13.85 6.37 -8.17
C ILE A 522 14.31 5.06 -8.82
N TRP A 523 13.75 3.95 -8.34
CA TRP A 523 13.94 2.59 -8.83
C TRP A 523 12.64 2.08 -9.47
N ALA A 524 12.76 1.44 -10.61
CA ALA A 524 11.64 0.79 -11.27
C ALA A 524 11.59 -0.70 -10.85
N ASP A 525 11.14 -0.94 -9.63
CA ASP A 525 11.14 -2.25 -8.95
C ASP A 525 9.74 -2.75 -8.54
N GLY A 526 8.73 -1.88 -8.57
CA GLY A 526 7.34 -2.17 -8.20
C GLY A 526 7.02 -2.10 -6.71
N ASP A 527 7.92 -1.63 -5.83
CA ASP A 527 7.66 -1.39 -4.39
C ASP A 527 7.04 0.00 -4.13
N PHE A 528 7.29 0.95 -5.04
CA PHE A 528 6.75 2.31 -5.03
C PHE A 528 7.09 3.20 -3.81
N LEU A 529 7.82 2.70 -2.80
CA LEU A 529 8.10 3.40 -1.55
C LEU A 529 8.96 4.66 -1.74
N ASP A 530 9.86 4.63 -2.71
CA ASP A 530 10.70 5.76 -3.13
C ASP A 530 9.89 6.93 -3.73
N TRP A 531 8.62 6.69 -4.11
CA TRP A 531 7.71 7.73 -4.58
C TRP A 531 6.95 8.47 -3.48
N ASP A 532 7.00 8.02 -2.22
CA ASP A 532 6.18 8.57 -1.13
C ASP A 532 6.38 10.09 -0.96
N ASP A 533 7.61 10.57 -1.19
CA ASP A 533 7.98 11.98 -1.13
C ASP A 533 7.77 12.76 -2.45
N VAL A 534 7.41 12.10 -3.55
CA VAL A 534 7.21 12.71 -4.87
C VAL A 534 5.75 13.12 -5.04
N THR A 535 5.45 14.42 -5.16
CA THR A 535 4.07 14.89 -5.31
C THR A 535 3.49 14.55 -6.70
N PRO A 536 2.20 14.17 -6.82
CA PRO A 536 1.55 14.03 -8.12
C PRO A 536 1.63 15.31 -8.96
N VAL A 537 2.04 15.16 -10.22
CA VAL A 537 2.06 16.21 -11.23
C VAL A 537 0.69 16.37 -11.92
N ALA A 538 -0.15 15.33 -11.85
CA ALA A 538 -1.53 15.36 -12.32
C ALA A 538 -2.41 14.41 -11.52
N ILE A 539 -3.70 14.71 -11.45
CA ILE A 539 -4.73 13.93 -10.75
C ILE A 539 -6.00 13.95 -11.62
N ASP A 540 -6.67 12.81 -11.73
CA ASP A 540 -7.95 12.64 -12.42
C ASP A 540 -9.13 12.53 -11.46
N ALA A 541 -10.35 12.75 -11.97
CA ALA A 541 -11.56 12.68 -11.17
C ALA A 541 -12.11 11.25 -11.09
N TRP A 542 -12.09 10.64 -9.91
CA TRP A 542 -12.64 9.30 -9.71
C TRP A 542 -14.07 9.11 -10.24
N GLY A 543 -14.27 8.07 -11.04
CA GLY A 543 -15.55 7.64 -11.56
C GLY A 543 -16.05 8.44 -12.76
N ASP A 544 -15.20 9.25 -13.40
CA ASP A 544 -15.53 9.99 -14.63
C ASP A 544 -15.33 9.17 -15.92
N VAL A 545 -15.09 7.88 -15.77
CA VAL A 545 -14.95 6.95 -16.89
C VAL A 545 -16.26 6.53 -17.54
N SER A 546 -16.19 6.15 -18.81
CA SER A 546 -17.32 5.55 -19.51
C SER A 546 -17.74 4.20 -18.87
N PRO A 547 -19.04 3.84 -18.83
CA PRO A 547 -19.48 2.54 -18.29
C PRO A 547 -18.79 1.36 -19.00
N GLY A 548 -18.23 0.43 -18.21
CA GLY A 548 -17.49 -0.72 -18.73
C GLY A 548 -16.02 -0.46 -19.05
N SER A 549 -15.47 0.68 -18.63
CA SER A 549 -14.03 0.93 -18.66
C SER A 549 -13.28 -0.03 -17.74
N ALA A 550 -12.13 -0.52 -18.19
CA ALA A 550 -11.34 -1.51 -17.47
C ALA A 550 -10.43 -0.91 -16.38
N ALA A 551 -10.20 0.40 -16.44
CA ALA A 551 -9.42 1.20 -15.50
C ALA A 551 -9.96 2.63 -15.47
N ASP A 552 -9.54 3.38 -14.46
CA ASP A 552 -9.91 4.77 -14.16
C ASP A 552 -8.64 5.47 -13.66
N LEU A 553 -8.04 6.32 -14.50
CA LEU A 553 -6.81 7.04 -14.18
C LEU A 553 -7.04 7.85 -12.91
N ARG A 554 -6.05 7.88 -12.02
CA ARG A 554 -6.18 8.59 -10.74
C ARG A 554 -5.15 9.66 -10.56
N SER A 555 -3.88 9.32 -10.79
CA SER A 555 -2.82 10.28 -10.61
C SER A 555 -1.55 9.87 -11.35
N VAL A 556 -0.72 10.86 -11.62
CA VAL A 556 0.62 10.68 -12.15
C VAL A 556 1.58 11.43 -11.26
N ARG A 557 2.65 10.78 -10.82
CA ARG A 557 3.86 11.42 -10.26
C ARG A 557 4.94 11.37 -11.33
N ALA A 558 5.78 12.40 -11.39
CA ALA A 558 6.92 12.42 -12.30
C ALA A 558 8.20 12.79 -11.54
N HIS A 559 9.27 12.08 -11.84
CA HIS A 559 10.62 12.36 -11.35
C HIS A 559 11.59 12.32 -12.53
N VAL A 560 12.54 13.25 -12.57
CA VAL A 560 13.54 13.31 -13.64
C VAL A 560 14.91 13.40 -13.00
N ASP A 561 15.78 12.48 -13.38
CA ASP A 561 17.19 12.50 -13.03
C ASP A 561 18.05 12.67 -14.30
N GLU A 562 19.37 12.64 -14.14
CA GLU A 562 20.32 12.88 -15.23
C GLU A 562 20.21 11.85 -16.39
N ARG A 563 19.63 10.67 -16.15
CA ARG A 563 19.54 9.58 -17.14
C ARG A 563 18.11 9.18 -17.48
N PHE A 564 17.15 9.34 -16.58
CA PHE A 564 15.80 8.80 -16.73
C PHE A 564 14.70 9.84 -16.48
N VAL A 565 13.62 9.70 -17.24
CA VAL A 565 12.29 10.21 -16.86
C VAL A 565 11.54 9.04 -16.24
N HIS A 566 11.04 9.23 -15.03
CA HIS A 566 10.23 8.27 -14.30
C HIS A 566 8.82 8.81 -14.15
N LEU A 567 7.83 7.95 -14.36
CA LEU A 567 6.42 8.21 -14.09
C LEU A 567 5.87 7.11 -13.17
N LEU A 568 5.20 7.48 -12.08
CA LEU A 568 4.32 6.56 -11.35
C LEU A 568 2.89 6.87 -11.76
N VAL A 569 2.23 5.92 -12.42
CA VAL A 569 0.85 6.05 -12.89
C VAL A 569 -0.06 5.19 -12.03
N ASP A 570 -1.06 5.80 -11.40
CA ASP A 570 -2.18 5.13 -10.73
C ASP A 570 -3.36 5.03 -11.71
N VAL A 571 -3.76 3.80 -12.02
CA VAL A 571 -4.84 3.46 -12.96
C VAL A 571 -6.11 2.99 -12.24
N GLY A 572 -6.17 3.14 -10.91
CA GLY A 572 -7.35 2.96 -10.06
C GLY A 572 -7.83 1.53 -9.87
N HIS A 573 -7.48 0.62 -10.78
CA HIS A 573 -7.87 -0.78 -10.78
C HIS A 573 -6.75 -1.66 -11.32
N ALA A 574 -6.66 -2.90 -10.82
CA ALA A 574 -5.66 -3.85 -11.27
C ALA A 574 -5.88 -4.25 -12.75
N ILE A 575 -5.00 -3.79 -13.63
CA ILE A 575 -4.96 -4.15 -15.05
C ILE A 575 -3.62 -4.78 -15.40
N THR A 576 -3.50 -5.47 -16.53
CA THR A 576 -2.19 -5.81 -17.12
C THR A 576 -1.89 -4.80 -18.21
N LEU A 577 -0.89 -3.91 -18.05
CA LEU A 577 -0.57 -2.90 -19.08
C LEU A 577 -0.35 -3.52 -20.46
N GLN A 578 0.54 -4.51 -20.52
CA GLN A 578 0.93 -5.22 -21.74
C GLN A 578 -0.18 -6.17 -22.26
N GLY A 579 -1.20 -6.42 -21.44
CA GLY A 579 -2.36 -7.26 -21.75
C GLY A 579 -3.65 -6.47 -21.90
N PHE A 580 -3.56 -5.13 -21.94
CA PHE A 580 -4.71 -4.26 -21.88
C PHE A 580 -5.55 -4.38 -23.16
N ARG A 581 -6.86 -4.58 -23.01
CA ARG A 581 -7.78 -4.73 -24.14
C ARG A 581 -8.10 -3.35 -24.74
N GLY A 582 -7.36 -2.99 -25.78
CA GLY A 582 -7.33 -1.66 -26.37
C GLY A 582 -5.90 -1.11 -26.29
N SER A 583 -5.72 0.13 -25.87
CA SER A 583 -4.39 0.69 -25.59
C SER A 583 -4.37 1.60 -24.34
N PHE A 584 -3.29 1.52 -23.58
CA PHE A 584 -2.86 2.57 -22.67
C PHE A 584 -1.73 3.36 -23.34
N GLU A 585 -1.91 4.66 -23.48
CA GLU A 585 -1.03 5.53 -24.26
C GLU A 585 -0.49 6.67 -23.39
N ILE A 586 0.83 6.84 -23.40
CA ILE A 586 1.51 8.03 -22.89
C ILE A 586 1.89 8.87 -24.09
N VAL A 587 1.19 9.99 -24.28
CA VAL A 587 1.38 10.89 -25.41
C VAL A 587 2.32 12.01 -24.98
N ILE A 588 3.37 12.22 -25.78
CA ILE A 588 4.51 13.08 -25.45
C ILE A 588 4.64 14.16 -26.53
N ASP A 589 4.49 15.40 -26.09
CA ASP A 589 4.95 16.62 -26.76
C ASP A 589 6.32 16.97 -26.16
N ALA A 590 7.36 16.74 -26.96
CA ALA A 590 8.75 16.80 -26.52
C ALA A 590 9.33 18.21 -26.61
N ASP A 591 8.78 19.06 -27.49
CA ASP A 591 9.27 20.43 -27.71
C ASP A 591 8.38 21.53 -27.10
N GLY A 592 7.21 21.16 -26.60
CA GLY A 592 6.24 22.06 -25.97
C GLY A 592 5.57 23.01 -26.96
N ASP A 593 5.74 22.80 -28.27
CA ASP A 593 5.15 23.62 -29.31
C ASP A 593 3.84 22.99 -29.82
N PRO A 594 2.67 23.56 -29.51
CA PRO A 594 1.40 23.00 -29.98
C PRO A 594 1.22 23.09 -31.51
N GLU A 595 2.14 23.74 -32.25
CA GLU A 595 2.15 23.83 -33.71
C GLU A 595 3.06 22.77 -34.39
N THR A 596 3.84 22.00 -33.63
CA THR A 596 4.65 20.86 -34.11
C THR A 596 3.89 19.54 -33.90
N GLY A 597 4.50 18.39 -34.21
CA GLY A 597 3.86 17.08 -34.02
C GLY A 597 2.52 16.83 -34.73
N ALA A 598 1.69 16.00 -34.12
CA ALA A 598 0.32 15.73 -34.55
C ALA A 598 -0.63 16.84 -34.05
N THR A 599 -1.51 17.32 -34.92
CA THR A 599 -2.40 18.46 -34.63
C THR A 599 -3.87 18.05 -34.53
N ASP A 600 -4.17 16.75 -34.45
CA ASP A 600 -5.55 16.31 -34.23
C ASP A 600 -6.01 16.61 -32.79
N GLU A 601 -7.32 16.68 -32.57
CA GLU A 601 -7.90 17.02 -31.25
C GLU A 601 -7.43 16.08 -30.12
N SER A 602 -6.84 14.92 -30.44
CA SER A 602 -6.43 13.88 -29.50
C SER A 602 -4.93 13.88 -29.17
N HIS A 603 -4.09 14.60 -29.94
CA HIS A 603 -2.62 14.57 -29.81
C HIS A 603 -1.96 15.95 -29.97
N LEU A 604 -2.69 17.05 -29.75
CA LEU A 604 -2.26 18.45 -29.93
C LEU A 604 -0.76 18.70 -29.64
N GLY A 605 0.06 18.89 -30.67
CA GLY A 605 1.48 19.22 -30.53
C GLY A 605 2.40 18.03 -30.26
N SER A 606 1.91 16.79 -30.26
CA SER A 606 2.67 15.65 -29.77
C SER A 606 3.47 14.95 -30.88
N GLU A 607 4.74 14.64 -30.62
CA GLU A 607 5.62 13.94 -31.58
C GLU A 607 5.60 12.41 -31.41
N ALA A 608 5.27 11.91 -30.22
CA ALA A 608 5.37 10.49 -29.90
C ALA A 608 4.27 9.98 -28.98
N ALA A 609 3.97 8.69 -29.08
CA ALA A 609 3.14 7.97 -28.13
C ALA A 609 3.81 6.65 -27.74
N LEU A 610 4.02 6.45 -26.44
CA LEU A 610 4.33 5.14 -25.88
C LEU A 610 3.03 4.37 -25.68
N VAL A 611 2.93 3.20 -26.28
CA VAL A 611 1.69 2.41 -26.38
C VAL A 611 1.88 1.07 -25.68
N TYR A 612 0.94 0.72 -24.81
CA TYR A 612 0.80 -0.59 -24.18
C TYR A 612 -0.53 -1.21 -24.61
N SER A 613 -0.50 -2.40 -25.20
CA SER A 613 -1.70 -3.07 -25.72
C SER A 613 -1.55 -4.58 -25.73
N GLN A 614 -2.68 -5.31 -25.69
CA GLN A 614 -2.70 -6.75 -25.83
C GLN A 614 -2.13 -7.21 -27.20
N PRO A 615 -1.23 -8.22 -27.24
CA PRO A 615 -0.72 -8.80 -28.48
C PRO A 615 -1.83 -9.36 -29.38
N GLY A 616 -1.75 -9.12 -30.70
CA GLY A 616 -2.54 -9.83 -31.71
C GLY A 616 -3.97 -9.34 -32.01
N ASP A 617 -4.45 -8.25 -31.41
CA ASP A 617 -5.77 -7.65 -31.75
C ASP A 617 -5.70 -6.79 -33.03
N LEU A 618 -5.44 -7.44 -34.16
CA LEU A 618 -5.29 -6.82 -35.48
C LEU A 618 -6.63 -6.54 -36.20
N ALA A 619 -7.76 -6.99 -35.66
CA ALA A 619 -9.06 -6.82 -36.30
C ALA A 619 -9.66 -5.42 -36.11
N SER A 620 -9.25 -4.70 -35.05
CA SER A 620 -9.66 -3.33 -34.72
C SER A 620 -8.65 -2.26 -35.17
N GLY A 621 -7.41 -2.65 -35.49
CA GLY A 621 -6.33 -1.73 -35.84
C GLY A 621 -5.63 -1.06 -34.65
N VAL A 622 -5.77 -1.60 -33.42
CA VAL A 622 -5.26 -1.00 -32.17
C VAL A 622 -4.31 -1.93 -31.38
N GLY A 623 -4.27 -3.24 -31.64
CA GLY A 623 -3.34 -4.16 -30.96
C GLY A 623 -1.95 -4.15 -31.60
N PHE A 624 -0.97 -3.58 -30.90
CA PHE A 624 0.40 -3.37 -31.41
C PHE A 624 1.49 -3.93 -30.49
N GLY A 625 1.14 -4.53 -29.36
CA GLY A 625 2.11 -4.87 -28.32
C GLY A 625 2.58 -3.62 -27.55
N VAL A 626 3.80 -3.66 -27.03
CA VAL A 626 4.41 -2.55 -26.28
C VAL A 626 5.51 -1.88 -27.09
N GLY A 627 5.42 -0.56 -27.27
CA GLY A 627 6.43 0.20 -28.02
C GLY A 627 6.10 1.67 -28.23
N ILE A 628 7.00 2.39 -28.90
CA ILE A 628 6.82 3.83 -29.19
C ILE A 628 6.43 4.04 -30.64
N ARG A 629 5.45 4.91 -30.87
CA ARG A 629 5.06 5.39 -32.19
C ARG A 629 5.42 6.85 -32.35
N ARG A 630 5.89 7.21 -33.54
CA ARG A 630 5.91 8.60 -33.98
C ARG A 630 4.50 9.04 -34.38
N LEU A 631 4.12 10.25 -33.99
CA LEU A 631 2.89 10.91 -34.40
C LEU A 631 3.21 11.92 -35.51
N GLU A 632 2.51 11.84 -36.64
CA GLU A 632 2.66 12.75 -37.78
C GLU A 632 1.32 13.42 -38.11
N GLY A 633 1.34 14.60 -38.74
CA GLY A 633 0.14 15.43 -38.98
C GLY A 633 -0.97 14.80 -39.85
N ASP A 634 -0.74 13.63 -40.46
CA ASP A 634 -1.75 12.87 -41.22
C ASP A 634 -1.96 11.41 -40.79
N GLY A 635 -1.33 10.95 -39.68
CA GLY A 635 -1.58 9.60 -39.13
C GLY A 635 -0.57 9.08 -38.10
N LEU A 636 -0.78 7.81 -37.69
CA LEU A 636 0.09 7.07 -36.77
C LEU A 636 1.27 6.44 -37.52
N GLY A 637 2.51 6.73 -37.08
CA GLY A 637 3.73 6.14 -37.60
C GLY A 637 3.95 4.67 -37.21
N SER A 638 5.08 4.08 -37.64
CA SER A 638 5.46 2.72 -37.26
C SER A 638 5.79 2.62 -35.77
N LEU A 639 5.43 1.48 -35.16
CA LEU A 639 5.83 1.15 -33.80
C LEU A 639 7.27 0.66 -33.76
N GLU A 640 8.09 1.25 -32.91
CA GLU A 640 9.39 0.74 -32.50
C GLU A 640 9.23 -0.06 -31.18
N PRO A 641 9.75 -1.30 -31.09
CA PRO A 641 9.62 -2.13 -29.89
C PRO A 641 10.26 -1.48 -28.66
N ALA A 642 9.62 -1.61 -27.49
CA ALA A 642 10.05 -0.97 -26.25
C ALA A 642 11.51 -1.25 -25.85
N GLY A 643 11.99 -2.48 -26.06
CA GLY A 643 13.38 -2.85 -25.74
C GLY A 643 14.45 -2.14 -26.56
N ARG A 644 14.09 -1.44 -27.65
CA ARG A 644 15.03 -0.64 -28.45
C ARG A 644 15.12 0.84 -28.08
N VAL A 645 14.22 1.31 -27.23
CA VAL A 645 14.00 2.75 -26.96
C VAL A 645 14.12 3.08 -25.47
N GLY A 646 14.74 2.19 -24.69
CA GLY A 646 15.08 2.43 -23.28
C GLY A 646 13.87 2.51 -22.33
N VAL A 647 12.71 2.01 -22.77
CA VAL A 647 11.46 2.04 -21.99
C VAL A 647 11.27 0.77 -21.19
N LEU A 648 10.80 0.95 -19.97
CA LEU A 648 10.42 -0.11 -19.05
C LEU A 648 9.12 0.23 -18.31
N ALA A 649 8.35 -0.80 -17.99
CA ALA A 649 7.23 -0.74 -17.06
C ALA A 649 7.37 -1.80 -15.94
N ALA A 650 7.17 -1.40 -14.69
CA ALA A 650 7.15 -2.28 -13.52
C ALA A 650 5.87 -2.07 -12.68
N PRO A 651 5.27 -3.13 -12.12
CA PRO A 651 5.58 -4.54 -12.35
C PRO A 651 5.10 -5.00 -13.75
N THR A 652 5.57 -6.18 -14.19
CA THR A 652 5.18 -6.79 -15.49
C THR A 652 3.79 -7.45 -15.47
N HIS A 653 3.29 -7.77 -14.28
CA HIS A 653 2.00 -8.39 -14.05
C HIS A 653 0.92 -7.37 -13.71
N SER A 654 -0.29 -7.84 -13.41
CA SER A 654 -1.41 -6.97 -13.10
C SER A 654 -1.15 -6.16 -11.83
N SER A 655 -1.38 -4.86 -11.90
CA SER A 655 -1.23 -3.89 -10.81
C SER A 655 -2.19 -2.73 -11.02
N ASP A 656 -2.53 -2.03 -9.95
CA ASP A 656 -3.27 -0.75 -9.99
C ASP A 656 -2.33 0.45 -10.15
N ARG A 657 -1.02 0.24 -10.02
CA ARG A 657 0.02 1.24 -10.19
C ARG A 657 1.18 0.70 -11.00
N PHE A 658 1.79 1.58 -11.80
CA PHE A 658 2.93 1.23 -12.64
C PHE A 658 4.00 2.32 -12.63
N GLU A 659 5.24 1.89 -12.45
CA GLU A 659 6.44 2.69 -12.71
C GLU A 659 6.80 2.57 -14.17
N ILE A 660 6.95 3.71 -14.84
CA ILE A 660 7.32 3.79 -16.25
C ILE A 660 8.59 4.61 -16.33
N ARG A 661 9.67 3.95 -16.75
CA ARG A 661 11.00 4.54 -16.85
C ARG A 661 11.38 4.69 -18.32
N ILE A 662 11.76 5.89 -18.73
CA ILE A 662 12.18 6.24 -20.08
C ILE A 662 13.62 6.74 -20.02
N GLU A 663 14.53 6.09 -20.74
CA GLU A 663 15.92 6.54 -20.86
C GLU A 663 16.04 7.81 -21.71
N ARG A 664 16.83 8.77 -21.22
CA ARG A 664 17.04 10.09 -21.82
C ARG A 664 18.23 10.06 -22.77
N GLY A 665 18.21 10.89 -23.81
CA GLY A 665 19.28 10.94 -24.82
C GLY A 665 19.22 9.84 -25.89
N MET A 666 18.23 8.94 -25.83
CA MET A 666 17.87 8.07 -26.94
C MET A 666 16.95 8.81 -27.92
N VAL A 667 17.18 8.62 -29.23
CA VAL A 667 16.26 9.10 -30.26
C VAL A 667 15.06 8.16 -30.31
N LEU A 668 13.94 8.56 -29.72
CA LEU A 668 12.68 7.85 -29.78
C LEU A 668 12.11 7.96 -31.21
N GLY A 669 11.69 6.84 -31.81
CA GLY A 669 10.76 6.87 -32.95
C GLY A 669 11.20 7.70 -34.16
N GLY A 670 12.44 7.53 -34.65
CA GLY A 670 12.89 8.19 -35.88
C GLY A 670 13.13 9.71 -35.79
N GLY A 671 13.38 10.28 -34.61
CA GLY A 671 13.92 11.65 -34.48
C GLY A 671 13.51 12.45 -33.25
N VAL A 672 12.72 11.91 -32.32
CA VAL A 672 12.24 12.62 -31.12
C VAL A 672 13.25 12.45 -30.00
N SER A 673 13.71 13.53 -29.38
CA SER A 673 14.67 13.48 -28.27
C SER A 673 14.15 14.29 -27.10
N LEU A 674 14.17 13.70 -25.89
CA LEU A 674 13.81 14.35 -24.63
C LEU A 674 15.03 15.12 -24.08
N GLU A 675 15.52 16.12 -24.82
CA GLU A 675 16.67 16.94 -24.42
C GLU A 675 16.26 18.19 -23.65
N ALA A 676 17.21 18.75 -22.89
CA ALA A 676 16.98 19.89 -22.00
C ALA A 676 16.77 21.23 -22.72
N ASP A 677 17.00 21.31 -24.03
CA ASP A 677 16.93 22.56 -24.80
C ASP A 677 15.52 23.20 -24.77
N THR A 678 14.48 22.42 -24.45
CA THR A 678 13.07 22.86 -24.32
C THR A 678 12.66 23.12 -22.86
N GLY A 679 13.42 22.61 -21.88
CA GLY A 679 13.22 22.79 -20.44
C GLY A 679 12.07 21.97 -19.81
N PHE A 680 11.14 21.45 -20.61
CA PHE A 680 10.04 20.60 -20.16
C PHE A 680 9.44 19.79 -21.32
N ALA A 681 8.75 18.69 -21.00
CA ALA A 681 7.87 17.97 -21.93
C ALA A 681 6.42 18.06 -21.45
N ALA A 682 5.47 18.22 -22.37
CA ALA A 682 4.05 18.09 -22.07
C ALA A 682 3.61 16.65 -22.31
N VAL A 683 2.98 16.05 -21.31
CA VAL A 683 2.60 14.63 -21.32
C VAL A 683 1.12 14.51 -21.02
N SER A 684 0.43 13.60 -21.71
CA SER A 684 -0.93 13.19 -21.37
C SER A 684 -1.05 11.67 -21.36
N LEU A 685 -2.00 11.16 -20.57
CA LEU A 685 -2.30 9.73 -20.52
C LEU A 685 -3.66 9.46 -21.12
N ARG A 686 -3.80 8.36 -21.85
CA ARG A 686 -5.06 7.97 -22.49
C ARG A 686 -5.30 6.48 -22.32
N LEU A 687 -6.53 6.13 -21.97
CA LEU A 687 -7.03 4.75 -21.98
C LEU A 687 -8.03 4.62 -23.12
N LEU A 688 -7.72 3.77 -24.10
CA LEU A 688 -8.59 3.47 -25.23
C LEU A 688 -9.07 2.03 -25.11
N GLY A 689 -10.38 1.83 -25.24
CA GLY A 689 -11.00 0.52 -25.38
C GLY A 689 -11.36 0.21 -26.84
N PRO A 690 -11.94 -0.95 -27.13
CA PRO A 690 -12.34 -1.35 -28.49
C PRO A 690 -13.32 -0.39 -29.18
N GLU A 691 -14.05 0.43 -28.42
CA GLU A 691 -15.02 1.40 -28.94
C GLU A 691 -14.53 2.85 -28.91
N GLY A 692 -13.25 3.10 -28.58
CA GLY A 692 -12.63 4.42 -28.53
C GLY A 692 -12.12 4.83 -27.15
N LEU A 693 -11.87 6.13 -26.98
CA LEU A 693 -11.39 6.72 -25.72
C LEU A 693 -12.34 6.39 -24.57
N ARG A 694 -11.78 5.84 -23.49
CA ARG A 694 -12.51 5.50 -22.26
C ARG A 694 -12.26 6.50 -21.16
N ASP A 695 -11.02 6.98 -21.12
CA ASP A 695 -10.53 7.89 -20.10
C ASP A 695 -9.26 8.62 -20.59
N GLN A 696 -8.99 9.80 -20.05
CA GLN A 696 -7.84 10.63 -20.42
C GLN A 696 -7.47 11.62 -19.31
N LEU A 697 -6.18 11.62 -18.97
CA LEU A 697 -5.58 12.63 -18.10
C LEU A 697 -4.80 13.64 -18.96
N GLY A 698 -5.35 14.86 -19.06
CA GLY A 698 -4.90 15.95 -19.93
C GLY A 698 -3.72 16.76 -19.37
N PRO A 699 -3.05 17.57 -20.22
CA PRO A 699 -1.60 17.66 -20.25
C PRO A 699 -0.98 18.18 -18.96
N PHE A 700 0.06 17.50 -18.51
CA PHE A 700 0.91 17.91 -17.39
C PHE A 700 2.35 18.06 -17.85
N VAL A 701 3.10 18.86 -17.09
CA VAL A 701 4.47 19.26 -17.43
C VAL A 701 5.46 18.39 -16.67
N VAL A 702 6.38 17.76 -17.40
CA VAL A 702 7.54 17.07 -16.83
C VAL A 702 8.77 17.95 -17.03
N PRO A 703 9.34 18.54 -15.95
CA PRO A 703 10.51 19.41 -16.08
C PRO A 703 11.75 18.60 -16.48
N LEU A 704 12.44 19.01 -17.54
CA LEU A 704 13.65 18.34 -18.02
C LEU A 704 14.89 19.09 -17.51
N VAL A 705 15.79 18.37 -16.85
CA VAL A 705 17.13 18.87 -16.48
C VAL A 705 18.15 18.48 -17.56
N PRO A 706 19.37 19.04 -17.66
CA PRO A 706 20.39 18.50 -18.57
C PRO A 706 20.62 16.99 -18.35
N ALA A 707 20.75 16.22 -19.43
CA ALA A 707 21.08 14.80 -19.33
C ALA A 707 22.58 14.61 -19.10
N ALA A 708 22.96 13.66 -18.24
CA ALA A 708 24.35 13.18 -18.21
C ALA A 708 24.61 12.36 -19.47
N ILE A 709 25.76 12.58 -20.10
CA ILE A 709 26.06 11.98 -21.42
C ILE A 709 26.54 10.53 -21.27
N GLU A 710 27.14 10.15 -20.13
CA GLU A 710 27.64 8.78 -19.89
C GLU A 710 27.37 8.34 -18.44
N PRO A 711 26.84 7.12 -18.21
CA PRO A 711 26.67 6.56 -16.87
C PRO A 711 28.01 6.09 -16.27
N ASP A 712 28.11 6.12 -14.94
CA ASP A 712 29.25 5.54 -14.21
C ASP A 712 29.23 4.00 -14.31
N LEU A 713 30.03 3.44 -15.21
CA LEU A 713 30.09 1.98 -15.41
C LEU A 713 30.62 1.23 -14.17
N LEU A 714 30.13 0.00 -13.99
CA LEU A 714 30.45 -0.87 -12.85
C LEU A 714 31.89 -1.40 -12.89
N GLY A 715 32.44 -1.60 -11.69
CA GLY A 715 33.79 -2.08 -11.42
C GLY A 715 33.86 -3.60 -11.15
N LEU A 716 35.06 -4.10 -10.82
CA LEU A 716 35.24 -5.52 -10.45
C LEU A 716 34.68 -5.80 -9.04
N GLU A 717 34.74 -4.82 -8.16
CA GLU A 717 34.18 -4.84 -6.80
C GLU A 717 32.67 -5.11 -6.79
N ASP A 718 31.98 -4.81 -7.89
CA ASP A 718 30.56 -5.11 -8.05
C ASP A 718 30.27 -6.60 -8.20
N LEU A 719 31.31 -7.40 -8.48
CA LEU A 719 31.26 -8.86 -8.54
C LEU A 719 31.85 -9.54 -7.30
N ASP A 720 32.47 -8.80 -6.39
CA ASP A 720 33.11 -9.37 -5.20
C ASP A 720 32.08 -10.05 -4.28
N ARG A 721 32.49 -11.20 -3.73
CA ARG A 721 31.76 -11.94 -2.68
C ARG A 721 32.65 -12.28 -1.49
N GLY A 722 32.02 -12.45 -0.34
CA GLY A 722 32.65 -12.95 0.87
C GLY A 722 33.12 -14.40 0.73
N PRO A 723 34.16 -14.82 1.48
CA PRO A 723 34.71 -16.18 1.41
C PRO A 723 33.77 -17.28 1.96
N ASP A 724 32.70 -16.89 2.65
CA ASP A 724 31.67 -17.75 3.26
C ASP A 724 30.32 -17.66 2.53
N GLN A 725 30.30 -17.10 1.32
CA GLN A 725 29.10 -16.90 0.53
C GLN A 725 29.03 -17.93 -0.60
N LEU A 726 27.85 -18.53 -0.77
CA LEU A 726 27.49 -19.39 -1.89
C LEU A 726 26.82 -18.56 -2.98
N ARG A 727 27.46 -18.43 -4.14
CA ARG A 727 26.89 -17.75 -5.31
C ARG A 727 26.05 -18.69 -6.13
N VAL A 728 24.77 -18.36 -6.22
CA VAL A 728 23.78 -19.04 -7.06
C VAL A 728 23.48 -18.17 -8.26
N VAL A 729 23.57 -18.73 -9.46
CA VAL A 729 23.22 -18.05 -10.71
C VAL A 729 22.02 -18.75 -11.34
N ALA A 730 20.89 -18.07 -11.45
CA ALA A 730 19.74 -18.52 -12.22
C ALA A 730 19.75 -17.86 -13.60
N TRP A 731 19.61 -18.64 -14.67
CA TRP A 731 19.68 -18.10 -16.03
C TRP A 731 18.91 -18.95 -17.05
N ASN A 732 17.92 -18.34 -17.70
CA ASN A 732 17.28 -18.87 -18.89
C ASN A 732 18.27 -18.85 -20.07
N VAL A 733 18.58 -20.03 -20.60
CA VAL A 733 19.59 -20.19 -21.66
C VAL A 733 19.04 -20.14 -23.07
N SER A 734 17.74 -19.82 -23.23
CA SER A 734 17.01 -19.72 -24.49
C SER A 734 17.29 -20.92 -25.40
N SER A 735 16.42 -21.93 -25.39
CA SER A 735 16.63 -23.27 -26.01
C SER A 735 17.40 -23.27 -27.35
N GLY A 736 17.12 -22.31 -28.24
CA GLY A 736 17.81 -22.14 -29.52
C GLY A 736 19.23 -21.56 -29.48
N GLN A 737 19.56 -20.76 -28.47
CA GLN A 737 20.88 -20.14 -28.27
C GLN A 737 21.85 -21.03 -27.52
N PHE A 738 21.40 -21.89 -26.61
CA PHE A 738 22.26 -22.74 -25.78
C PHE A 738 23.38 -23.42 -26.58
N HIS A 739 23.05 -24.12 -27.66
CA HIS A 739 24.05 -24.76 -28.54
C HIS A 739 24.83 -23.76 -29.40
N ARG A 740 24.17 -22.70 -29.89
CA ARG A 740 24.77 -21.73 -30.83
C ARG A 740 25.77 -20.79 -30.17
N ARG A 741 25.56 -20.51 -28.88
CA ARG A 741 26.28 -19.52 -28.07
C ARG A 741 26.90 -20.15 -26.83
N SER A 742 27.03 -21.47 -26.76
CA SER A 742 27.61 -22.20 -25.61
C SER A 742 28.90 -21.57 -25.06
N ALA A 743 29.83 -21.15 -25.92
CA ALA A 743 31.07 -20.51 -25.48
C ALA A 743 30.85 -19.15 -24.77
N ALA A 744 29.81 -18.41 -25.13
CA ALA A 744 29.46 -17.15 -24.48
C ALA A 744 28.85 -17.39 -23.09
N PHE A 745 27.90 -18.33 -22.98
CA PHE A 745 27.37 -18.80 -21.69
C PHE A 745 28.50 -19.24 -20.76
N GLN A 746 29.44 -20.04 -21.26
CA GLN A 746 30.62 -20.48 -20.50
C GLN A 746 31.43 -19.33 -19.93
N ARG A 747 31.76 -18.32 -20.76
CA ARG A 747 32.54 -17.16 -20.31
C ARG A 747 31.81 -16.35 -19.24
N VAL A 748 30.49 -16.14 -19.40
CA VAL A 748 29.69 -15.39 -18.41
C VAL A 748 29.63 -16.15 -17.08
N LEU A 749 29.35 -17.45 -17.10
CA LEU A 749 29.34 -18.26 -15.88
C LEU A 749 30.72 -18.29 -15.18
N ALA A 750 31.81 -18.34 -15.96
CA ALA A 750 33.17 -18.28 -15.44
C ALA A 750 33.47 -16.92 -14.81
N ALA A 751 33.10 -15.82 -15.47
CA ALA A 751 33.27 -14.47 -14.96
C ALA A 751 32.52 -14.24 -13.64
N LEU A 752 31.31 -14.79 -13.52
CA LEU A 752 30.52 -14.74 -12.30
C LEU A 752 31.07 -15.63 -11.17
N SER A 753 31.96 -16.58 -11.50
CA SER A 753 32.50 -17.57 -10.54
C SER A 753 31.38 -18.31 -9.79
N ALA A 754 30.38 -18.80 -10.52
CA ALA A 754 29.19 -19.43 -9.95
C ALA A 754 29.52 -20.73 -9.20
N ASP A 755 28.94 -20.91 -8.01
CA ASP A 755 29.07 -22.16 -7.24
C ASP A 755 27.96 -23.16 -7.56
N VAL A 756 26.74 -22.64 -7.73
CA VAL A 756 25.55 -23.38 -8.14
C VAL A 756 24.89 -22.62 -9.29
N VAL A 757 24.50 -23.34 -10.33
CA VAL A 757 23.84 -22.79 -11.50
C VAL A 757 22.49 -23.47 -11.68
N LEU A 758 21.46 -22.65 -11.86
CA LEU A 758 20.09 -23.05 -12.16
C LEU A 758 19.83 -22.61 -13.60
N LEU A 759 19.76 -23.57 -14.53
CA LEU A 759 19.45 -23.30 -15.93
C LEU A 759 18.03 -23.74 -16.23
N ASP A 760 17.31 -22.91 -16.95
CA ASP A 760 16.02 -23.22 -17.55
C ASP A 760 16.07 -22.99 -19.06
N GLU A 761 15.06 -23.49 -19.79
CA GLU A 761 15.07 -23.61 -21.24
C GLU A 761 16.21 -24.45 -21.86
N VAL A 762 16.81 -25.39 -21.13
CA VAL A 762 17.80 -26.32 -21.68
C VAL A 762 17.14 -27.20 -22.77
N PRO A 763 17.67 -27.24 -24.00
CA PRO A 763 16.97 -27.88 -25.10
C PRO A 763 16.79 -29.39 -24.90
N ALA A 764 15.69 -29.94 -25.42
CA ALA A 764 15.39 -31.39 -25.37
C ALA A 764 16.51 -32.28 -25.93
N ASP A 765 17.27 -31.79 -26.90
CA ASP A 765 18.35 -32.53 -27.54
C ASP A 765 19.70 -32.40 -26.81
N ALA A 766 19.78 -31.68 -25.70
CA ALA A 766 20.97 -31.66 -24.85
C ALA A 766 21.29 -33.07 -24.33
N THR A 767 22.48 -33.57 -24.65
CA THR A 767 22.98 -34.89 -24.26
C THR A 767 23.91 -34.79 -23.06
N ALA A 768 24.12 -35.90 -22.34
CA ALA A 768 25.09 -35.95 -21.25
C ALA A 768 26.49 -35.51 -21.69
N ASP A 769 27.02 -36.09 -22.79
CA ASP A 769 28.32 -35.69 -23.36
C ASP A 769 28.37 -34.19 -23.73
N GLY A 770 27.24 -33.63 -24.20
CA GLY A 770 27.13 -32.23 -24.56
C GLY A 770 27.15 -31.31 -23.33
N LEU A 771 26.48 -31.70 -22.25
CA LEU A 771 26.49 -30.97 -20.98
C LEU A 771 27.85 -31.08 -20.28
N ASP A 772 28.47 -32.25 -20.29
CA ASP A 772 29.84 -32.44 -19.79
C ASP A 772 30.82 -31.53 -20.53
N ALA A 773 30.71 -31.46 -21.87
CA ALA A 773 31.51 -30.55 -22.68
C ALA A 773 31.19 -29.08 -22.42
N PHE A 774 29.91 -28.74 -22.18
CA PHE A 774 29.48 -27.39 -21.84
C PHE A 774 30.12 -26.93 -20.52
N PHE A 775 29.96 -27.70 -19.45
CA PHE A 775 30.47 -27.31 -18.13
C PHE A 775 31.99 -27.39 -18.03
N SER A 776 32.63 -28.35 -18.70
CA SER A 776 34.10 -28.40 -18.81
C SER A 776 34.70 -27.16 -19.50
N GLY A 777 33.90 -26.39 -20.23
CA GLY A 777 34.33 -25.15 -20.88
C GLY A 777 34.12 -23.89 -20.05
N VAL A 778 33.44 -23.96 -18.90
CA VAL A 778 33.24 -22.82 -17.98
C VAL A 778 34.57 -22.48 -17.28
N GLU A 779 35.14 -23.45 -16.57
CA GLU A 779 36.41 -23.30 -15.85
C GLU A 779 37.07 -24.67 -15.65
N GLU A 780 38.31 -24.73 -15.15
CA GLU A 780 39.02 -26.00 -14.89
C GLU A 780 38.41 -26.83 -13.73
N ALA A 781 37.27 -26.42 -13.17
CA ALA A 781 36.58 -27.13 -12.09
C ALA A 781 35.81 -28.36 -12.61
N GLU A 782 35.70 -29.39 -11.77
CA GLU A 782 34.84 -30.55 -12.04
C GLU A 782 33.39 -30.18 -11.66
N TRP A 783 32.53 -30.01 -12.68
CA TRP A 783 31.12 -29.74 -12.49
C TRP A 783 30.31 -31.04 -12.38
N GLU A 784 29.41 -31.09 -11.39
CA GLU A 784 28.35 -32.08 -11.32
C GLU A 784 27.01 -31.43 -11.71
N TRP A 785 26.14 -32.17 -12.39
CA TRP A 785 24.86 -31.64 -12.85
C TRP A 785 23.72 -32.67 -12.78
N TRP A 786 22.50 -32.15 -12.67
CA TRP A 786 21.24 -32.90 -12.67
C TRP A 786 20.26 -32.24 -13.63
N LEU A 787 19.87 -32.97 -14.67
CA LEU A 787 18.96 -32.52 -15.72
C LEU A 787 17.57 -33.13 -15.53
N ALA A 788 16.53 -32.34 -15.75
CA ALA A 788 15.15 -32.81 -15.72
C ALA A 788 14.89 -33.93 -16.75
N GLU A 789 14.08 -34.90 -16.35
CA GLU A 789 13.43 -35.87 -17.25
C GLU A 789 12.12 -35.32 -17.84
N GLY A 790 11.51 -34.32 -17.18
CA GLY A 790 10.32 -33.57 -17.64
C GLY A 790 10.62 -32.22 -18.32
N GLY A 791 9.58 -31.47 -18.72
CA GLY A 791 9.70 -30.14 -19.35
C GLY A 791 9.72 -30.12 -20.88
N TRP A 792 9.61 -31.30 -21.52
CA TRP A 792 9.56 -31.45 -22.98
C TRP A 792 10.74 -30.75 -23.71
N MET A 793 10.50 -29.66 -24.45
CA MET A 793 11.51 -28.96 -25.28
C MET A 793 12.38 -27.94 -24.54
N GLN A 794 11.97 -27.56 -23.33
CA GLN A 794 12.62 -26.56 -22.49
C GLN A 794 12.78 -27.19 -21.11
N ARG A 795 13.87 -27.92 -20.90
CA ARG A 795 14.14 -28.64 -19.64
C ARG A 795 14.90 -27.73 -18.68
N THR A 796 14.91 -28.12 -17.42
CA THR A 796 15.64 -27.41 -16.37
C THR A 796 16.79 -28.24 -15.80
N LEU A 797 17.81 -27.58 -15.27
CA LEU A 797 19.05 -28.20 -14.82
C LEU A 797 19.63 -27.50 -13.59
N VAL A 798 20.13 -28.29 -12.63
CA VAL A 798 20.97 -27.82 -11.53
C VAL A 798 22.39 -28.28 -11.76
N ALA A 799 23.38 -27.41 -11.62
CA ALA A 799 24.78 -27.77 -11.63
C ALA A 799 25.56 -27.11 -10.49
N SER A 800 26.67 -27.72 -10.08
CA SER A 800 27.60 -27.14 -9.11
C SER A 800 29.04 -27.52 -9.43
N SER A 801 29.96 -26.56 -9.26
CA SER A 801 31.42 -26.75 -9.40
C SER A 801 32.11 -27.05 -8.07
N THR A 802 31.43 -26.77 -6.95
CA THR A 802 32.05 -26.76 -5.61
C THR A 802 31.47 -27.81 -4.69
N HIS A 803 30.26 -28.32 -4.98
CA HIS A 803 29.53 -29.23 -4.12
C HIS A 803 28.94 -30.39 -4.92
N ALA A 804 28.79 -31.54 -4.28
CA ALA A 804 28.18 -32.70 -4.92
C ALA A 804 26.69 -32.45 -5.19
N VAL A 805 26.23 -32.82 -6.38
CA VAL A 805 24.83 -32.66 -6.79
C VAL A 805 24.12 -34.00 -6.68
N GLN A 806 23.11 -34.07 -5.82
CA GLN A 806 22.25 -35.25 -5.69
C GLN A 806 20.82 -34.93 -6.15
N GLY A 807 20.46 -35.34 -7.37
CA GLY A 807 19.09 -35.24 -7.86
C GLY A 807 18.06 -35.83 -6.90
N GLU A 808 16.92 -35.15 -6.74
CA GLU A 808 15.75 -35.67 -6.02
C GLU A 808 14.87 -36.47 -7.01
N PRO A 809 14.85 -37.81 -6.93
CA PRO A 809 14.17 -38.62 -7.95
C PRO A 809 12.67 -38.34 -8.07
N SER A 810 11.99 -37.90 -6.99
CA SER A 810 10.57 -37.51 -7.08
C SER A 810 10.32 -36.20 -7.81
N LEU A 811 11.38 -35.44 -8.11
CA LEU A 811 11.34 -34.20 -8.91
C LEU A 811 12.07 -34.38 -10.25
N ALA A 812 12.48 -35.60 -10.64
CA ALA A 812 13.09 -35.85 -11.94
C ALA A 812 12.13 -35.51 -13.09
N LYS A 813 10.86 -35.90 -12.92
CA LYS A 813 9.73 -35.52 -13.76
C LYS A 813 8.52 -35.27 -12.86
N ILE A 814 7.87 -34.12 -12.98
CA ILE A 814 6.72 -33.74 -12.18
C ILE A 814 5.48 -33.83 -13.06
N ASP A 815 4.66 -34.85 -12.82
CA ASP A 815 3.39 -35.05 -13.54
C ASP A 815 2.25 -34.26 -12.86
N TYR A 816 1.28 -33.83 -13.66
CA TYR A 816 0.09 -33.16 -13.17
C TYR A 816 -0.85 -34.15 -12.44
N PRO A 817 -1.53 -33.73 -11.35
CA PRO A 817 -2.55 -34.55 -10.71
C PRO A 817 -3.67 -34.96 -11.67
N GLU A 818 -4.27 -36.13 -11.44
CA GLU A 818 -5.37 -36.65 -12.26
C GLU A 818 -6.53 -35.64 -12.31
N GLY A 819 -6.95 -35.26 -13.52
CA GLY A 819 -8.05 -34.31 -13.74
C GLY A 819 -7.65 -32.83 -13.70
N ALA A 820 -6.41 -32.49 -13.33
CA ALA A 820 -5.99 -31.09 -13.20
C ALA A 820 -5.97 -30.35 -14.54
N LEU A 821 -5.43 -30.97 -15.59
CA LEU A 821 -5.38 -30.39 -16.93
C LEU A 821 -6.76 -30.36 -17.58
N GLU A 822 -7.61 -31.37 -17.37
CA GLU A 822 -9.00 -31.35 -17.81
C GLU A 822 -9.81 -30.25 -17.12
N GLY A 823 -9.59 -30.05 -15.82
CA GLY A 823 -10.15 -28.94 -15.04
C GLY A 823 -9.76 -27.59 -15.63
N TRP A 824 -8.46 -27.39 -15.84
CA TRP A 824 -7.93 -26.16 -16.47
C TRP A 824 -8.53 -25.89 -17.85
N ILE A 825 -8.64 -26.91 -18.71
CA ILE A 825 -9.31 -26.77 -20.03
C ILE A 825 -10.77 -26.32 -19.84
N SER A 826 -11.48 -26.90 -18.88
CA SER A 826 -12.91 -26.60 -18.67
C SER A 826 -13.17 -25.19 -18.16
N GLU A 827 -12.20 -24.60 -17.47
CA GLU A 827 -12.27 -23.25 -16.89
C GLU A 827 -11.82 -22.16 -17.88
N THR A 828 -11.32 -22.56 -19.06
CA THR A 828 -10.66 -21.68 -20.01
C THR A 828 -11.48 -21.55 -21.31
N ASP A 829 -11.75 -20.31 -21.75
CA ASP A 829 -12.41 -20.05 -23.03
C ASP A 829 -11.38 -20.07 -24.19
N SER A 830 -10.89 -21.26 -24.55
CA SER A 830 -9.99 -21.45 -25.70
C SER A 830 -10.20 -22.78 -26.43
N ALA A 831 -10.59 -22.70 -27.70
CA ALA A 831 -10.92 -23.89 -28.50
C ALA A 831 -9.70 -24.71 -28.98
N GLU A 832 -8.51 -24.11 -29.06
CA GLU A 832 -7.32 -24.75 -29.68
C GLU A 832 -6.07 -24.70 -28.80
N PHE A 833 -5.78 -23.57 -28.14
CA PHE A 833 -4.58 -23.43 -27.31
C PHE A 833 -4.62 -24.38 -26.09
N ALA A 834 -5.70 -24.34 -25.31
CA ALA A 834 -5.76 -25.13 -24.07
C ALA A 834 -5.68 -26.65 -24.31
N PRO A 835 -6.43 -27.25 -25.25
CA PRO A 835 -6.31 -28.69 -25.52
C PRO A 835 -4.95 -29.12 -26.05
N SER A 836 -4.34 -28.33 -26.95
CA SER A 836 -3.03 -28.66 -27.52
C SER A 836 -1.91 -28.53 -26.49
N ARG A 837 -1.94 -27.46 -25.69
CA ARG A 837 -0.98 -27.26 -24.60
C ARG A 837 -1.13 -28.33 -23.52
N ALA A 838 -2.35 -28.66 -23.10
CA ALA A 838 -2.59 -29.73 -22.13
C ALA A 838 -2.02 -31.08 -22.58
N ALA A 839 -2.10 -31.42 -23.87
CA ALA A 839 -1.52 -32.66 -24.38
C ALA A 839 0.02 -32.68 -24.25
N LEU A 840 0.67 -31.54 -24.50
CA LEU A 840 2.12 -31.39 -24.31
C LEU A 840 2.50 -31.47 -22.83
N GLU A 841 1.76 -30.79 -21.96
CA GLU A 841 1.97 -30.81 -20.51
C GLU A 841 1.77 -32.21 -19.92
N ALA A 842 0.75 -32.95 -20.38
CA ALA A 842 0.48 -34.31 -19.94
C ALA A 842 1.58 -35.31 -20.37
N GLU A 843 2.17 -35.12 -21.55
CA GLU A 843 3.25 -35.98 -22.05
C GLU A 843 4.60 -35.61 -21.39
N GLY A 844 4.91 -34.32 -21.38
CA GLY A 844 6.21 -33.77 -20.96
C GLY A 844 6.38 -33.62 -19.46
N GLY A 845 5.29 -33.45 -18.70
CA GLY A 845 5.35 -32.99 -17.32
C GLY A 845 5.84 -31.55 -17.20
N LEU A 846 5.75 -31.00 -15.99
CA LEU A 846 6.12 -29.62 -15.69
C LEU A 846 7.63 -29.38 -15.93
N SER A 847 7.98 -28.20 -16.46
CA SER A 847 9.38 -27.79 -16.65
C SER A 847 10.00 -27.30 -15.34
N ALA A 848 10.36 -28.25 -14.50
CA ALA A 848 11.12 -28.03 -13.27
C ALA A 848 11.78 -29.34 -12.84
N THR A 849 12.86 -29.23 -12.09
CA THR A 849 13.46 -30.37 -11.39
C THR A 849 14.00 -29.94 -10.03
N GLY A 850 14.51 -30.87 -9.24
CA GLY A 850 15.10 -30.57 -7.95
C GLY A 850 16.35 -31.37 -7.68
N ALA A 851 17.40 -30.72 -7.18
CA ALA A 851 18.60 -31.39 -6.73
C ALA A 851 19.06 -30.87 -5.37
N TRP A 852 19.54 -31.78 -4.54
CA TRP A 852 20.15 -31.49 -3.25
C TRP A 852 21.61 -31.14 -3.43
N VAL A 853 22.01 -30.03 -2.81
CA VAL A 853 23.40 -29.61 -2.65
C VAL A 853 23.65 -29.39 -1.16
N ASP A 854 24.70 -30.00 -0.62
CA ASP A 854 25.08 -29.80 0.79
C ASP A 854 26.01 -28.57 0.89
N VAL A 855 25.51 -27.51 1.51
CA VAL A 855 26.22 -26.23 1.66
C VAL A 855 26.67 -26.12 3.11
N ASP A 856 27.95 -26.37 3.37
CA ASP A 856 28.55 -26.33 4.71
C ASP A 856 27.81 -27.16 5.78
N GLY A 857 27.27 -28.33 5.41
CA GLY A 857 26.51 -29.22 6.29
C GLY A 857 25.01 -28.91 6.36
N THR A 858 24.54 -27.91 5.61
CA THR A 858 23.12 -27.60 5.43
C THR A 858 22.65 -28.14 4.08
N PRO A 859 21.76 -29.15 4.03
CA PRO A 859 21.19 -29.60 2.78
C PRO A 859 20.23 -28.54 2.23
N VAL A 860 20.48 -28.09 1.01
CA VAL A 860 19.64 -27.13 0.28
C VAL A 860 19.07 -27.81 -0.95
N LEU A 861 17.75 -27.71 -1.13
CA LEU A 861 17.08 -28.13 -2.36
C LEU A 861 17.06 -26.96 -3.34
N PHE A 862 17.72 -27.13 -4.48
CA PHE A 862 17.68 -26.18 -5.59
C PHE A 862 16.68 -26.65 -6.63
N VAL A 863 15.78 -25.76 -7.05
CA VAL A 863 14.68 -26.06 -7.96
C VAL A 863 14.61 -25.02 -9.09
N PRO A 864 15.24 -25.29 -10.25
CA PRO A 864 15.05 -24.49 -11.46
C PRO A 864 13.64 -24.69 -12.02
N LEU A 865 13.07 -23.65 -12.63
CA LEU A 865 11.72 -23.70 -13.22
C LEU A 865 11.60 -22.82 -14.46
N ASP A 866 10.70 -23.20 -15.35
CA ASP A 866 10.24 -22.41 -16.50
C ASP A 866 8.72 -22.62 -16.66
N PHE A 867 7.95 -21.55 -16.46
CA PHE A 867 6.49 -21.59 -16.54
C PHE A 867 5.97 -21.06 -17.86
N GLN A 868 4.71 -21.38 -18.15
CA GLN A 868 4.03 -21.03 -19.40
C GLN A 868 4.19 -19.54 -19.76
N SER A 869 4.86 -19.29 -20.89
CA SER A 869 5.08 -17.95 -21.44
C SER A 869 3.83 -17.27 -21.99
N ALA A 870 3.92 -15.95 -22.14
CA ALA A 870 2.90 -15.07 -22.66
C ALA A 870 1.56 -15.07 -21.88
N GLY A 871 0.56 -14.42 -22.46
CA GLY A 871 -0.76 -14.23 -21.85
C GLY A 871 -0.91 -12.88 -21.14
N TYR A 872 -1.98 -12.78 -20.37
CA TYR A 872 -2.39 -11.60 -19.60
C TYR A 872 -3.29 -12.06 -18.46
N HIS A 873 -3.65 -11.17 -17.52
CA HIS A 873 -4.48 -11.56 -16.37
C HIS A 873 -5.73 -12.34 -16.80
N GLY A 874 -5.84 -13.57 -16.32
CA GLY A 874 -7.02 -14.43 -16.53
C GLY A 874 -7.04 -15.14 -17.88
N SER A 875 -6.01 -14.99 -18.70
CA SER A 875 -5.86 -15.74 -19.95
C SER A 875 -5.58 -17.23 -19.67
N PRO A 876 -5.80 -18.13 -20.67
CA PRO A 876 -5.43 -19.54 -20.59
C PRO A 876 -4.01 -19.77 -20.02
N GLN A 877 -3.05 -18.98 -20.49
CA GLN A 877 -1.64 -19.04 -20.11
C GLN A 877 -1.44 -18.69 -18.64
N ASP A 878 -2.08 -17.61 -18.18
CA ASP A 878 -1.98 -17.16 -16.78
C ASP A 878 -2.55 -18.21 -15.82
N ARG A 879 -3.69 -18.81 -16.17
CA ARG A 879 -4.28 -19.92 -15.41
C ARG A 879 -3.42 -21.18 -15.44
N LEU A 880 -2.71 -21.44 -16.53
CA LEU A 880 -1.76 -22.55 -16.58
C LEU A 880 -0.55 -22.30 -15.68
N ARG A 881 -0.03 -21.06 -15.63
CA ARG A 881 1.04 -20.68 -14.68
C ARG A 881 0.59 -20.86 -13.24
N GLU A 882 -0.63 -20.46 -12.89
CA GLU A 882 -1.22 -20.71 -11.55
C GLU A 882 -1.24 -22.21 -11.22
N LEU A 883 -1.68 -23.05 -12.17
CA LEU A 883 -1.69 -24.51 -12.00
C LEU A 883 -0.27 -25.08 -11.85
N GLN A 884 0.67 -24.65 -12.70
CA GLN A 884 2.06 -25.07 -12.66
C GLN A 884 2.72 -24.73 -11.32
N ALA A 885 2.54 -23.49 -10.84
CA ALA A 885 3.02 -23.04 -9.54
C ALA A 885 2.46 -23.91 -8.39
N GLY A 886 1.16 -24.17 -8.39
CA GLY A 886 0.51 -25.03 -7.39
C GLY A 886 1.05 -26.45 -7.39
N VAL A 887 1.19 -27.07 -8.56
CA VAL A 887 1.72 -28.44 -8.71
C VAL A 887 3.17 -28.53 -8.24
N LEU A 888 4.02 -27.57 -8.64
CA LEU A 888 5.42 -27.53 -8.22
C LEU A 888 5.54 -27.34 -6.70
N ARG A 889 4.79 -26.40 -6.12
CA ARG A 889 4.75 -26.16 -4.67
C ARG A 889 4.38 -27.44 -3.92
N GLU A 890 3.35 -28.17 -4.35
CA GLU A 890 2.94 -29.42 -3.69
C GLU A 890 4.00 -30.52 -3.79
N ALA A 891 4.63 -30.68 -4.95
CA ALA A 891 5.71 -31.64 -5.14
C ALA A 891 6.90 -31.33 -4.21
N VAL A 892 7.29 -30.06 -4.11
CA VAL A 892 8.37 -29.60 -3.22
C VAL A 892 7.98 -29.73 -1.74
N ALA A 893 6.75 -29.40 -1.36
CA ALA A 893 6.26 -29.57 0.01
C ALA A 893 6.38 -31.03 0.48
N GLN A 894 6.07 -32.00 -0.38
CA GLN A 894 6.20 -33.43 -0.06
C GLN A 894 7.66 -33.87 0.14
N VAL A 895 8.60 -33.24 -0.57
CA VAL A 895 10.04 -33.47 -0.42
C VAL A 895 10.53 -32.85 0.89
N LEU A 896 10.17 -31.58 1.15
CA LEU A 896 10.57 -30.85 2.37
C LEU A 896 9.95 -31.42 3.65
N ALA A 897 8.76 -32.03 3.59
CA ALA A 897 8.17 -32.73 4.73
C ALA A 897 9.08 -33.85 5.29
N ARG A 898 9.97 -34.40 4.45
CA ARG A 898 10.98 -35.41 4.87
C ARG A 898 12.25 -34.78 5.44
N ARG A 899 12.48 -33.48 5.20
CA ARG A 899 13.65 -32.71 5.65
C ARG A 899 13.23 -31.28 6.09
N PRO A 900 12.48 -31.15 7.20
CA PRO A 900 11.87 -29.87 7.58
C PRO A 900 12.86 -28.77 7.95
N GLY A 901 14.14 -29.09 8.19
CA GLY A 901 15.21 -28.11 8.45
C GLY A 901 16.10 -27.80 7.25
N ALA A 902 15.79 -28.32 6.06
CA ALA A 902 16.56 -28.06 4.86
C ALA A 902 16.30 -26.65 4.31
N GLY A 903 17.30 -26.09 3.61
CA GLY A 903 17.11 -24.92 2.76
C GLY A 903 16.34 -25.27 1.49
N LEU A 904 15.75 -24.25 0.86
CA LEU A 904 15.10 -24.34 -0.45
C LEU A 904 15.43 -23.06 -1.21
N VAL A 905 15.72 -23.21 -2.51
CA VAL A 905 15.85 -22.11 -3.47
C VAL A 905 15.12 -22.52 -4.75
N PHE A 906 14.07 -21.79 -5.11
CA PHE A 906 13.53 -21.73 -6.46
C PHE A 906 14.29 -20.68 -7.26
N GLY A 907 14.51 -20.92 -8.55
CA GLY A 907 15.10 -19.93 -9.46
C GLY A 907 14.70 -20.19 -10.91
N GLY A 908 14.38 -19.16 -11.67
CA GLY A 908 14.11 -19.28 -13.11
C GLY A 908 12.92 -18.44 -13.57
N ASP A 909 12.46 -18.71 -14.78
CA ASP A 909 11.48 -17.90 -15.49
C ASP A 909 10.03 -18.24 -15.09
N LEU A 910 9.38 -17.34 -14.34
CA LEU A 910 7.97 -17.46 -13.99
C LEU A 910 7.04 -16.97 -15.10
N ASN A 911 7.58 -16.26 -16.09
CA ASN A 911 6.83 -15.63 -17.16
C ASN A 911 5.67 -14.76 -16.60
N LEU A 912 5.93 -13.99 -15.53
CA LEU A 912 4.93 -13.30 -14.73
C LEU A 912 4.40 -12.01 -15.41
N VAL A 913 3.68 -12.19 -16.52
CA VAL A 913 3.09 -11.12 -17.35
C VAL A 913 1.56 -11.04 -17.26
N GLY A 914 0.94 -11.88 -16.43
CA GLY A 914 -0.52 -11.95 -16.23
C GLY A 914 -0.93 -11.42 -14.86
N SER A 915 -1.49 -12.28 -14.00
CA SER A 915 -1.74 -11.98 -12.59
C SER A 915 -0.52 -12.28 -11.72
N VAL A 916 -0.50 -11.77 -10.48
CA VAL A 916 0.54 -12.06 -9.48
C VAL A 916 0.41 -13.47 -8.86
N ARG A 917 -0.74 -14.11 -9.05
CA ARG A 917 -1.12 -15.38 -8.40
C ARG A 917 -0.15 -16.54 -8.61
N PRO A 918 0.52 -16.72 -9.77
CA PRO A 918 1.51 -17.78 -9.90
C PRO A 918 2.67 -17.65 -8.91
N LEU A 919 3.13 -16.42 -8.64
CA LEU A 919 4.18 -16.18 -7.64
C LEU A 919 3.68 -16.50 -6.23
N GLU A 920 2.51 -15.96 -5.86
CA GLU A 920 1.87 -16.24 -4.55
C GLU A 920 1.65 -17.75 -4.33
N ALA A 921 1.16 -18.44 -5.35
CA ALA A 921 0.91 -19.88 -5.31
C ALA A 921 2.19 -20.71 -5.22
N LEU A 922 3.32 -20.23 -5.76
CA LEU A 922 4.61 -20.91 -5.68
C LEU A 922 5.23 -20.79 -4.28
N ILE A 923 5.18 -19.60 -3.67
CA ILE A 923 5.87 -19.30 -2.41
C ILE A 923 5.08 -19.73 -1.16
N ALA A 924 3.77 -19.94 -1.30
CA ALA A 924 2.86 -20.13 -0.18
C ALA A 924 3.26 -21.26 0.79
N GLY A 925 3.50 -20.92 2.05
CA GLY A 925 3.62 -21.87 3.17
C GLY A 925 4.78 -22.87 3.11
N LEU A 926 5.84 -22.60 2.35
CA LEU A 926 7.03 -23.47 2.26
C LEU A 926 8.16 -23.11 3.26
N GLY A 927 7.95 -22.09 4.10
CA GLY A 927 8.84 -21.66 5.17
C GLY A 927 9.07 -22.69 6.29
N PRO A 928 10.07 -22.52 7.16
CA PRO A 928 10.33 -23.38 8.33
C PRO A 928 9.14 -23.54 9.28
N LEU A 929 8.31 -22.51 9.39
CA LEU A 929 7.16 -22.42 10.28
C LEU A 929 5.82 -22.40 9.51
N GLY A 930 5.86 -22.59 8.20
CA GLY A 930 4.67 -22.52 7.32
C GLY A 930 4.33 -21.11 6.86
N GLU A 931 5.27 -20.17 7.00
CA GLU A 931 5.27 -18.87 6.33
C GLU A 931 5.62 -18.99 4.83
N ASP A 932 5.41 -17.91 4.08
CA ASP A 932 5.76 -17.85 2.66
C ASP A 932 7.27 -17.71 2.46
N LEU A 933 7.76 -18.14 1.29
CA LEU A 933 9.16 -17.95 0.94
C LEU A 933 9.50 -16.46 0.75
N THR A 934 10.73 -16.10 1.06
CA THR A 934 11.26 -14.78 0.75
C THR A 934 11.66 -14.73 -0.73
N VAL A 935 11.25 -13.68 -1.43
CA VAL A 935 11.65 -13.42 -2.82
C VAL A 935 12.88 -12.52 -2.79
N ALA A 936 13.95 -12.91 -3.48
CA ALA A 936 15.13 -12.06 -3.61
C ALA A 936 14.87 -10.90 -4.58
N GLU A 937 15.50 -9.77 -4.35
CA GLU A 937 15.38 -8.56 -5.18
C GLU A 937 16.74 -8.25 -5.83
N PRO A 938 17.08 -8.96 -6.93
CA PRO A 938 18.34 -8.77 -7.61
C PRO A 938 18.32 -7.44 -8.37
N LEU A 939 18.91 -6.40 -7.78
CA LEU A 939 18.96 -5.08 -8.39
C LEU A 939 19.90 -5.03 -9.59
N ASN A 940 19.48 -4.33 -10.63
CA ASN A 940 20.34 -3.86 -11.70
C ASN A 940 20.67 -2.38 -11.43
N PRO A 941 21.83 -2.06 -10.83
CA PRO A 941 22.10 -0.73 -10.27
C PRO A 941 22.21 0.37 -11.32
N LEU A 942 22.67 0.05 -12.54
CA LEU A 942 22.75 1.03 -13.62
C LEU A 942 21.39 1.28 -14.27
N ASP A 943 20.58 0.24 -14.45
CA ASP A 943 19.21 0.39 -14.95
C ASP A 943 18.23 0.90 -13.89
N ARG A 944 18.63 0.89 -12.61
CA ARG A 944 17.78 1.16 -11.45
C ARG A 944 16.48 0.37 -11.51
N SER A 945 16.57 -0.94 -11.72
CA SER A 945 15.40 -1.81 -11.92
C SER A 945 15.66 -3.26 -11.51
N LEU A 946 14.62 -4.09 -11.59
CA LEU A 946 14.69 -5.55 -11.44
C LEU A 946 14.56 -6.29 -12.78
N VAL A 947 14.96 -5.68 -13.89
CA VAL A 947 14.86 -6.31 -15.22
C VAL A 947 15.71 -7.57 -15.28
N THR A 948 15.09 -8.66 -15.68
CA THR A 948 15.78 -9.92 -15.98
C THR A 948 15.58 -10.35 -17.43
N TRP A 949 14.61 -9.77 -18.13
CA TRP A 949 14.32 -10.06 -19.53
C TRP A 949 14.24 -8.79 -20.37
N ARG A 950 14.85 -8.82 -21.55
CA ARG A 950 14.72 -7.78 -22.57
C ARG A 950 14.81 -8.38 -23.97
N SER A 951 13.99 -7.87 -24.89
CA SER A 951 14.15 -8.19 -26.31
C SER A 951 14.47 -6.97 -27.17
N LEU A 952 15.42 -7.18 -28.09
CA LEU A 952 15.74 -6.24 -29.18
C LEU A 952 15.07 -6.65 -30.52
N GLY A 953 14.24 -7.70 -30.51
CA GLY A 953 13.55 -8.21 -31.69
C GLY A 953 12.47 -7.26 -32.21
N ASN A 954 12.22 -7.30 -33.53
CA ASN A 954 11.17 -6.48 -34.17
C ASN A 954 9.75 -7.03 -33.98
N ALA A 955 9.59 -8.18 -33.31
CA ALA A 955 8.36 -8.95 -33.27
C ALA A 955 7.92 -9.29 -31.84
N ASP A 956 8.55 -8.69 -30.83
CA ASP A 956 8.26 -8.97 -29.43
C ASP A 956 7.31 -7.92 -28.87
N ASP A 957 6.20 -8.40 -28.32
CA ASP A 957 5.04 -7.57 -27.98
C ASP A 957 5.02 -7.17 -26.49
N PHE A 958 6.12 -7.38 -25.76
CA PHE A 958 6.27 -7.10 -24.32
C PHE A 958 7.38 -6.07 -24.05
N SER A 959 7.23 -5.25 -23.01
CA SER A 959 8.31 -4.40 -22.48
C SER A 959 9.36 -5.24 -21.75
N PRO A 960 10.63 -4.79 -21.74
CA PRO A 960 11.61 -5.30 -20.79
C PRO A 960 11.06 -5.32 -19.37
N GLY A 961 11.42 -6.34 -18.58
CA GLY A 961 10.86 -6.50 -17.25
C GLY A 961 11.40 -7.69 -16.47
N ARG A 962 10.82 -7.93 -15.30
CA ARG A 962 11.21 -9.01 -14.38
C ARG A 962 10.41 -10.27 -14.67
N LEU A 963 11.04 -11.25 -15.31
CA LEU A 963 10.44 -12.57 -15.58
C LEU A 963 11.06 -13.69 -14.73
N ASP A 964 12.33 -13.53 -14.37
CA ASP A 964 13.11 -14.49 -13.60
C ASP A 964 13.07 -14.12 -12.11
N PHE A 965 12.68 -15.08 -11.28
CA PHE A 965 12.59 -14.88 -9.83
C PHE A 965 13.42 -15.91 -9.10
N VAL A 966 14.03 -15.48 -7.99
CA VAL A 966 14.64 -16.37 -7.01
C VAL A 966 13.84 -16.25 -5.72
N ALA A 967 13.26 -17.35 -5.26
CA ALA A 967 12.53 -17.42 -3.99
C ALA A 967 13.15 -18.48 -3.09
N PHE A 968 13.34 -18.18 -1.82
CA PHE A 968 14.12 -19.03 -0.93
C PHE A 968 13.53 -19.09 0.48
N ARG A 969 13.95 -20.13 1.19
CA ARG A 969 13.55 -20.37 2.57
C ARG A 969 14.47 -19.63 3.54
N SER A 970 13.96 -18.56 4.13
CA SER A 970 14.68 -17.76 5.13
C SER A 970 14.93 -18.52 6.43
N GLY A 971 16.03 -18.20 7.11
CA GLY A 971 16.51 -18.91 8.30
C GLY A 971 17.72 -19.79 7.98
N PRO A 972 17.55 -20.94 7.29
CA PRO A 972 18.69 -21.72 6.81
C PRO A 972 19.59 -20.95 5.83
N LEU A 973 19.00 -20.00 5.10
CA LEU A 973 19.67 -19.13 4.14
C LEU A 973 19.36 -17.66 4.44
N GLU A 974 20.36 -16.81 4.22
CA GLU A 974 20.27 -15.36 4.27
C GLU A 974 20.91 -14.79 3.00
N VAL A 975 20.23 -13.85 2.33
CA VAL A 975 20.80 -13.15 1.17
C VAL A 975 21.85 -12.15 1.65
N ALA A 976 23.09 -12.33 1.21
CA ALA A 976 24.15 -11.35 1.45
C ALA A 976 24.24 -10.31 0.34
N ARG A 977 23.96 -10.71 -0.90
CA ARG A 977 23.89 -9.84 -2.07
C ARG A 977 22.97 -10.46 -3.12
N ALA A 978 22.25 -9.64 -3.87
CA ALA A 978 21.51 -10.06 -5.05
C ALA A 978 21.65 -8.99 -6.13
N PHE A 979 21.89 -9.40 -7.38
CA PHE A 979 22.01 -8.48 -8.52
C PHE A 979 21.74 -9.18 -9.84
N VAL A 980 21.36 -8.40 -10.86
CA VAL A 980 21.31 -8.88 -12.24
C VAL A 980 22.63 -8.53 -12.93
N PHE A 981 23.24 -9.51 -13.58
CA PHE A 981 24.47 -9.30 -14.33
C PHE A 981 24.16 -8.91 -15.78
N ASP A 982 24.58 -7.71 -16.17
CA ASP A 982 24.58 -7.28 -17.56
C ASP A 982 25.98 -6.82 -17.98
N ALA A 983 26.56 -7.44 -19.00
CA ALA A 983 27.90 -7.09 -19.47
C ALA A 983 27.96 -5.65 -20.02
N GLU A 984 26.84 -5.10 -20.51
CA GLU A 984 26.80 -3.71 -21.02
C GLU A 984 27.02 -2.68 -19.90
N HIS A 985 26.92 -3.08 -18.64
CA HIS A 985 27.00 -2.22 -17.47
C HIS A 985 28.40 -2.09 -16.87
N TYR A 986 29.37 -2.86 -17.34
CA TYR A 986 30.73 -2.87 -16.79
C TYR A 986 31.71 -2.10 -17.66
N ALA A 987 32.73 -1.51 -17.04
CA ALA A 987 33.78 -0.80 -17.76
C ALA A 987 34.50 -1.73 -18.76
N PRO A 988 34.90 -1.23 -19.96
CA PRO A 988 35.58 -2.05 -20.97
C PRO A 988 36.82 -2.79 -20.45
N GLU A 989 37.60 -2.16 -19.56
CA GLU A 989 38.80 -2.76 -18.95
C GLU A 989 38.44 -3.91 -17.99
N VAL A 990 37.32 -3.79 -17.29
CA VAL A 990 36.77 -4.83 -16.40
C VAL A 990 36.32 -6.03 -17.22
N LEU A 991 35.56 -5.79 -18.30
CA LEU A 991 35.13 -6.83 -19.23
C LEU A 991 36.32 -7.54 -19.90
N GLU A 992 37.34 -6.79 -20.34
CA GLU A 992 38.55 -7.37 -20.92
C GLU A 992 39.26 -8.29 -19.91
N SER A 993 39.33 -7.90 -18.64
CA SER A 993 39.93 -8.72 -17.58
C SER A 993 39.19 -10.04 -17.32
N MET A 994 37.88 -10.07 -17.56
CA MET A 994 37.03 -11.27 -17.47
C MET A 994 36.93 -12.04 -18.79
N GLY A 995 37.51 -11.52 -19.87
CA GLY A 995 37.39 -12.10 -21.21
C GLY A 995 35.99 -11.94 -21.84
N LEU A 996 35.21 -10.96 -21.40
CA LEU A 996 33.87 -10.66 -21.90
C LEU A 996 33.89 -9.47 -22.89
N ARG A 997 32.85 -9.39 -23.71
CA ARG A 997 32.53 -8.21 -24.54
C ARG A 997 31.36 -7.46 -23.91
N GLY A 998 31.22 -6.17 -24.18
CA GLY A 998 30.06 -5.39 -23.69
C GLY A 998 28.74 -6.00 -24.13
N SER A 999 28.62 -6.43 -25.39
CA SER A 999 27.42 -7.09 -25.91
C SER A 999 27.27 -8.58 -25.54
N GLU A 1000 28.10 -9.11 -24.63
CA GLU A 1000 28.15 -10.56 -24.40
C GLU A 1000 26.83 -11.12 -23.87
N THR A 1001 26.20 -10.48 -22.88
CA THR A 1001 24.88 -10.88 -22.34
C THR A 1001 23.79 -10.74 -23.39
N THR A 1002 23.69 -9.57 -24.04
CA THR A 1002 22.68 -9.24 -25.08
C THR A 1002 22.72 -10.15 -26.31
N GLU A 1003 23.90 -10.63 -26.71
CA GLU A 1003 24.04 -11.56 -27.86
C GLU A 1003 23.81 -13.03 -27.49
N THR A 1004 23.73 -13.35 -26.20
CA THR A 1004 23.72 -14.72 -25.67
C THR A 1004 22.32 -15.21 -25.34
N SER A 1005 21.57 -14.44 -24.56
CA SER A 1005 20.18 -14.72 -24.19
C SER A 1005 19.40 -13.39 -24.09
N ASP A 1006 18.10 -13.44 -24.33
CA ASP A 1006 17.17 -12.36 -24.03
C ASP A 1006 16.88 -12.24 -22.52
N HIS A 1007 17.26 -13.26 -21.76
CA HIS A 1007 17.32 -13.22 -20.30
C HIS A 1007 18.73 -12.89 -19.79
N LEU A 1008 18.79 -12.13 -18.71
CA LEU A 1008 19.99 -11.75 -17.99
C LEU A 1008 20.23 -12.70 -16.82
N PRO A 1009 21.50 -13.07 -16.51
CA PRO A 1009 21.81 -13.87 -15.34
C PRO A 1009 21.38 -13.19 -14.04
N VAL A 1010 20.58 -13.88 -13.23
CA VAL A 1010 20.19 -13.47 -11.89
C VAL A 1010 21.15 -14.08 -10.87
N VAL A 1011 21.85 -13.25 -10.11
CA VAL A 1011 22.88 -13.68 -9.16
C VAL A 1011 22.42 -13.42 -7.74
N VAL A 1012 22.49 -14.45 -6.89
CA VAL A 1012 22.21 -14.33 -5.46
C VAL A 1012 23.31 -15.01 -4.65
N ASP A 1013 23.96 -14.24 -3.79
CA ASP A 1013 24.97 -14.71 -2.85
C ASP A 1013 24.30 -15.02 -1.51
N PHE A 1014 24.29 -16.29 -1.11
CA PHE A 1014 23.71 -16.74 0.15
C PHE A 1014 24.77 -16.96 1.23
N ARG A 1015 24.42 -16.65 2.48
CA ARG A 1015 25.07 -17.20 3.67
C ARG A 1015 24.21 -18.29 4.28
N THR A 1016 24.84 -19.31 4.84
CA THR A 1016 24.13 -20.32 5.64
C THR A 1016 23.97 -19.84 7.08
N GLY A 1017 22.76 -19.90 7.61
CA GLY A 1017 22.48 -19.56 9.00
C GLY A 1017 23.08 -20.61 9.94
N ARG A 1018 23.95 -20.20 10.87
CA ARG A 1018 24.44 -21.06 11.96
C ARG A 1018 23.56 -21.02 13.20
#